data_AF-A0AAR5Q779-F1
#
_entry.id   AF-A0AAR5Q779-F1
#
_cell.length_a   1.000
_cell.length_b   1.000
_cell.length_c   1.000
_cell.angle_alpha   90.00
_cell.angle_beta   90.00
_cell.angle_gamma   90.00
#
_symmetry.space_group_name_H-M   'P 1'
#
loop_
_entity.id
_entity.type
_entity.pdbx_description
1 polymer ?
#
loop_
_entity_poly.entity_id
_entity_poly.type
_entity_poly.pdbx_seq_one_letter_code
_entity_poly.pdbx_strand_id
1 'polypeptide(L)'
;MQGRKLLGTGDEIHGSKTVNREIGYHISRLEKYDKSLEYFDKAVKENPDDRRTLIGRSTARAKAAQYGGAMEDIGHVLSIDPDDLTAWSVSTRNMYLCAEFEEGLVENLKHASSRQKPEVFKMGVMDCYEAIENCIGERPGRPLRDHFKIIRRLAWKQNYAAHKPFEPTPQTKPKKNKQSPLFKNLYPREESRELVIPHNTKMRTHPAGLSIKESLHSVGSSHDPIPPYPYPYLMKPVQNYTSNIDNFMAEKYLDKMYLDKVFLKHIPNEPGVYGPNKQGAKALKQIAKKCYQTVCNKQELLRARKPFYSIRYQEARVSGALKERQKTELQHQQRVAQKEADIILQEIKDAFTNRQLKDLLVYTEKLRRYVNAKSKRIIPNKGEYLKVIYSTMCQAFYDIYRSNPRKSMYEQNIRIYASLGLPLSRDPSTDSVLVQFKNVFVDYKKRIREYEERLRQAVLPEEICWFYHELSRYHLEQKKYDISRLYARQCILEANNLKNEMWVFNSAMLLCKGDLQQHNKNDAKVDLQLALKSAAKLSDHEKVAFIRQCLDVIENVHFDDRFALKELMDRERKIIEMLSGTNMKEEAANLFSKMAALPPSRRMTVLPGVQLPPQRQPSKSNRARSILPTSSHGEDTV
;
A
#
# COMPACT_ATOMS: atom_id res chain seq x y z
N MET A 1 3.07 56.30 -48.83
CA MET A 1 2.14 57.41 -48.49
C MET A 1 0.81 56.76 -48.15
N GLN A 2 0.22 56.79 -46.96
CA GLN A 2 0.19 57.69 -45.81
C GLN A 2 0.65 56.89 -44.56
N GLY A 3 1.39 57.38 -43.57
CA GLY A 3 1.40 58.70 -42.97
C GLY A 3 1.06 58.53 -41.48
N ARG A 4 2.00 57.98 -40.71
CA ARG A 4 1.95 57.93 -39.23
C ARG A 4 1.67 59.33 -38.68
N LYS A 5 0.56 59.50 -37.97
CA LYS A 5 0.39 60.50 -36.90
C LYS A 5 -0.70 59.97 -35.96
N LEU A 6 -0.30 59.70 -34.72
CA LEU A 6 -1.02 59.98 -33.47
C LEU A 6 -0.16 59.40 -32.32
N LEU A 7 0.98 60.07 -32.08
CA LEU A 7 1.62 60.04 -30.77
C LEU A 7 0.84 61.03 -29.91
N GLY A 8 -0.07 60.49 -29.10
CA GLY A 8 -0.63 61.15 -27.93
C GLY A 8 0.32 60.95 -26.74
N THR A 9 0.34 61.96 -25.88
CA THR A 9 1.18 62.17 -24.69
C THR A 9 1.14 61.06 -23.64
N GLY A 10 2.31 60.71 -23.08
CA GLY A 10 2.51 60.22 -21.69
C GLY A 10 1.97 58.83 -21.30
N ASP A 11 2.86 57.82 -21.32
CA ASP A 11 2.85 56.61 -20.47
C ASP A 11 1.58 55.73 -20.38
N GLU A 12 0.91 55.46 -21.48
CA GLU A 12 0.10 54.22 -21.58
C GLU A 12 0.96 53.12 -22.19
N ILE A 13 1.61 52.30 -21.34
CA ILE A 13 2.21 51.04 -21.80
C ILE A 13 1.06 50.14 -22.28
N HIS A 14 0.78 50.14 -23.58
CA HIS A 14 -0.16 49.22 -24.18
C HIS A 14 0.22 47.78 -23.82
N GLY A 15 -0.64 47.11 -23.05
CA GLY A 15 -0.42 45.74 -22.58
C GLY A 15 0.11 45.60 -21.14
N SER A 16 0.24 46.69 -20.37
CA SER A 16 0.62 46.64 -18.94
C SER A 16 -0.20 45.60 -18.15
N LYS A 17 -1.52 45.59 -18.32
CA LYS A 17 -2.44 44.60 -17.73
C LYS A 17 -2.04 43.15 -18.01
N THR A 18 -1.72 42.84 -19.25
CA THR A 18 -1.34 41.48 -19.66
C THR A 18 0.02 41.10 -19.10
N VAL A 19 0.97 42.03 -19.06
CA VAL A 19 2.29 41.81 -18.48
C VAL A 19 2.18 41.56 -16.97
N ASN A 20 1.46 42.41 -16.25
CA ASN A 20 1.23 42.25 -14.81
C ASN A 20 0.51 40.92 -14.48
N ARG A 21 -0.50 40.54 -15.28
CA ARG A 21 -1.18 39.25 -15.15
C ARG A 21 -0.23 38.06 -15.33
N GLU A 22 0.55 38.02 -16.41
CA GLU A 22 1.45 36.89 -16.66
C GLU A 22 2.59 36.84 -15.62
N ILE A 23 3.11 37.99 -15.19
CA ILE A 23 4.08 38.05 -14.07
C ILE A 23 3.48 37.47 -12.79
N GLY A 24 2.24 37.83 -12.46
CA GLY A 24 1.50 37.23 -11.34
C GLY A 24 1.45 35.70 -11.45
N TYR A 25 1.06 35.17 -12.61
CA TYR A 25 1.06 33.72 -12.83
C TYR A 25 2.44 33.07 -12.70
N HIS A 26 3.50 33.71 -13.21
CA HIS A 26 4.87 33.21 -13.08
C HIS A 26 5.32 33.15 -11.61
N ILE A 27 5.06 34.19 -10.83
CA ILE A 27 5.43 34.25 -9.41
C ILE A 27 4.59 33.25 -8.57
N SER A 28 3.31 33.09 -8.91
CA SER A 28 2.43 32.08 -8.27
C SER A 28 2.91 30.64 -8.53
N ARG A 29 3.50 30.35 -9.70
CA ARG A 29 4.16 29.05 -9.97
C ARG A 29 5.43 28.83 -9.15
N LEU A 30 6.07 29.90 -8.68
CA LEU A 30 7.21 29.86 -7.74
C LEU A 30 6.76 29.83 -6.27
N GLU A 31 5.47 29.62 -6.01
CA GLU A 31 4.85 29.53 -4.68
C GLU A 31 4.98 30.79 -3.81
N LYS A 32 5.32 31.94 -4.41
CA LYS A 32 5.42 33.24 -3.71
C LYS A 32 4.09 34.00 -3.81
N TYR A 33 3.07 33.50 -3.14
CA TYR A 33 1.68 33.98 -3.32
C TYR A 33 1.48 35.45 -2.92
N ASP A 34 2.05 35.91 -1.79
CA ASP A 34 1.90 37.30 -1.35
C ASP A 34 2.43 38.31 -2.38
N LYS A 35 3.62 38.05 -2.94
CA LYS A 35 4.21 38.89 -3.99
C LYS A 35 3.41 38.82 -5.29
N SER A 36 2.83 37.66 -5.60
CA SER A 36 1.98 37.49 -6.77
C SER A 36 0.73 38.35 -6.69
N LEU A 37 0.17 38.55 -5.49
CA LEU A 37 -1.04 39.36 -5.30
C LEU A 37 -0.79 40.83 -5.68
N GLU A 38 0.37 41.40 -5.37
CA GLU A 38 0.70 42.78 -5.75
C GLU A 38 0.60 43.02 -7.27
N TYR A 39 1.06 42.06 -8.08
CA TYR A 39 0.98 42.16 -9.54
C TYR A 39 -0.43 41.90 -10.06
N PHE A 40 -1.18 40.97 -9.45
CA PHE A 40 -2.58 40.78 -9.79
C PHE A 40 -3.44 42.01 -9.43
N ASP A 41 -3.18 42.66 -8.30
CA ASP A 41 -3.89 43.87 -7.90
C ASP A 41 -3.61 45.05 -8.85
N LYS A 42 -2.37 45.18 -9.36
CA LYS A 42 -2.06 46.14 -10.43
C LYS A 42 -2.83 45.82 -11.72
N ALA A 43 -2.92 44.55 -12.10
CA ALA A 43 -3.65 44.14 -13.29
C ALA A 43 -5.17 44.39 -13.17
N VAL A 44 -5.75 44.12 -12.00
CA VAL A 44 -7.18 44.36 -11.71
C VAL A 44 -7.51 45.86 -11.64
N LYS A 45 -6.59 46.70 -11.13
CA LYS A 45 -6.76 48.16 -11.16
C LYS A 45 -6.90 48.72 -12.57
N GLU A 46 -6.15 48.16 -13.52
CA GLU A 46 -6.24 48.57 -14.92
C GLU A 46 -7.49 48.02 -15.60
N ASN A 47 -7.85 46.75 -15.36
CA ASN A 47 -9.06 46.12 -15.91
C ASN A 47 -9.76 45.28 -14.84
N PRO A 48 -10.81 45.82 -14.18
CA PRO A 48 -11.52 45.13 -13.11
C PRO A 48 -12.21 43.84 -13.55
N ASP A 49 -12.65 43.77 -14.81
CA ASP A 49 -13.49 42.69 -15.32
C ASP A 49 -12.70 41.60 -16.07
N ASP A 50 -11.36 41.62 -16.07
CA ASP A 50 -10.58 40.55 -16.72
C ASP A 50 -10.72 39.24 -15.92
N ARG A 51 -11.65 38.39 -16.37
CA ARG A 51 -11.91 37.04 -15.89
C ARG A 51 -10.64 36.25 -15.58
N ARG A 52 -9.63 36.29 -16.44
CA ARG A 52 -8.40 35.51 -16.24
C ARG A 52 -7.58 36.08 -15.08
N THR A 53 -7.49 37.40 -14.93
CA THR A 53 -6.84 38.00 -13.75
C THR A 53 -7.53 37.65 -12.45
N LEU A 54 -8.86 37.71 -12.41
CA LEU A 54 -9.64 37.41 -11.20
C LEU A 54 -9.51 35.94 -10.78
N ILE A 55 -9.55 35.01 -11.75
CA ILE A 55 -9.27 33.58 -11.48
C ILE A 55 -7.82 33.38 -11.00
N GLY A 56 -6.85 34.07 -11.60
CA GLY A 56 -5.44 34.01 -11.18
C GLY A 56 -5.24 34.55 -9.76
N ARG A 57 -5.84 35.70 -9.43
CA ARG A 57 -5.76 36.34 -8.12
C ARG A 57 -6.41 35.51 -7.05
N SER A 58 -7.60 34.97 -7.31
CA SER A 58 -8.33 34.19 -6.32
C SER A 58 -7.63 32.89 -5.95
N THR A 59 -7.04 32.19 -6.92
CA THR A 59 -6.23 30.99 -6.64
C THR A 59 -4.98 31.33 -5.81
N ALA A 60 -4.35 32.49 -6.05
CA ALA A 60 -3.25 32.97 -5.23
C ALA A 60 -3.71 33.36 -3.82
N ARG A 61 -4.86 34.04 -3.67
CA ARG A 61 -5.46 34.39 -2.36
C ARG A 61 -5.81 33.16 -1.54
N ALA A 62 -6.46 32.16 -2.15
CA ALA A 62 -6.80 30.91 -1.48
C ALA A 62 -5.55 30.17 -0.98
N LYS A 63 -4.48 30.14 -1.79
CA LYS A 63 -3.20 29.54 -1.37
C LYS A 63 -2.44 30.36 -0.33
N ALA A 64 -2.68 31.67 -0.27
CA ALA A 64 -2.22 32.55 0.81
C ALA A 64 -3.15 32.54 2.05
N ALA A 65 -4.12 31.62 2.11
CA ALA A 65 -5.13 31.50 3.17
C ALA A 65 -6.06 32.73 3.33
N GLN A 66 -6.17 33.59 2.31
CA GLN A 66 -7.10 34.71 2.24
C GLN A 66 -8.40 34.29 1.55
N TYR A 67 -9.15 33.42 2.22
CA TYR A 67 -10.30 32.74 1.63
C TYR A 67 -11.50 33.65 1.27
N GLY A 68 -11.85 34.60 2.15
CA GLY A 68 -12.98 35.51 1.89
C GLY A 68 -12.79 36.32 0.61
N GLY A 69 -11.63 36.96 0.46
CA GLY A 69 -11.29 37.71 -0.75
C GLY A 69 -11.09 36.83 -2.00
N ALA A 70 -10.80 35.54 -1.82
CA ALA A 70 -10.79 34.59 -2.93
C ALA A 70 -12.23 34.31 -3.42
N MET A 71 -13.17 34.07 -2.50
CA MET A 71 -14.58 33.83 -2.85
C MET A 71 -15.25 35.06 -3.50
N GLU A 72 -14.93 36.27 -3.04
CA GLU A 72 -15.38 37.52 -3.66
C GLU A 72 -14.93 37.64 -5.13
N ASP A 73 -13.65 37.35 -5.41
CA ASP A 73 -13.10 37.41 -6.76
C ASP A 73 -13.76 36.40 -7.72
N ILE A 74 -14.06 35.17 -7.27
CA ILE A 74 -14.80 34.19 -8.09
C ILE A 74 -16.25 34.59 -8.24
N GLY A 75 -16.89 35.08 -7.17
CA GLY A 75 -18.25 35.58 -7.21
C GLY A 75 -18.41 36.66 -8.28
N HIS A 76 -17.42 37.56 -8.39
CA HIS A 76 -17.37 38.56 -9.46
C HIS A 76 -17.28 37.92 -10.85
N VAL A 77 -16.42 36.92 -11.06
CA VAL A 77 -16.32 36.21 -12.35
C VAL A 77 -17.64 35.51 -12.72
N LEU A 78 -18.26 34.82 -11.76
CA LEU A 78 -19.53 34.11 -11.98
C LEU A 78 -20.71 35.07 -12.17
N SER A 79 -20.61 36.32 -11.69
CA SER A 79 -21.60 37.35 -11.99
C SER A 79 -21.52 37.84 -13.44
N ILE A 80 -20.33 37.80 -14.06
CA ILE A 80 -20.10 38.15 -15.46
C ILE A 80 -20.53 36.99 -16.36
N ASP A 81 -20.01 35.78 -16.09
CA ASP A 81 -20.30 34.55 -16.84
C ASP A 81 -20.77 33.43 -15.89
N PRO A 82 -22.10 33.27 -15.69
CA PRO A 82 -22.65 32.26 -14.78
C PRO A 82 -22.35 30.80 -15.17
N ASP A 83 -22.15 30.55 -16.47
CA ASP A 83 -21.93 29.20 -17.02
C ASP A 83 -20.44 28.83 -17.14
N ASP A 84 -19.53 29.66 -16.62
CA ASP A 84 -18.10 29.40 -16.71
C ASP A 84 -17.66 28.23 -15.80
N LEU A 85 -17.51 27.06 -16.43
CA LEU A 85 -17.05 25.83 -15.78
C LEU A 85 -15.66 25.94 -15.14
N THR A 86 -14.80 26.85 -15.58
CA THR A 86 -13.47 27.02 -14.95
C THR A 86 -13.56 27.84 -13.68
N ALA A 87 -14.36 28.91 -13.66
CA ALA A 87 -14.64 29.68 -12.45
C ALA A 87 -15.32 28.81 -11.40
N TRP A 88 -16.32 28.00 -11.78
CA TRP A 88 -16.93 27.03 -10.88
C TRP A 88 -15.93 26.02 -10.31
N SER A 89 -15.00 25.50 -11.13
CA SER A 89 -13.99 24.56 -10.63
C SER A 89 -13.00 25.19 -9.64
N VAL A 90 -12.76 26.49 -9.76
CA VAL A 90 -11.92 27.25 -8.82
C VAL A 90 -12.73 27.61 -7.57
N SER A 91 -14.02 27.91 -7.70
CA SER A 91 -14.96 28.10 -6.58
C SER A 91 -14.96 26.89 -5.65
N THR A 92 -15.23 25.71 -6.19
CA THR A 92 -15.34 24.48 -5.40
C THR A 92 -14.00 24.09 -4.77
N ARG A 93 -12.89 24.36 -5.45
CA ARG A 93 -11.55 24.20 -4.89
C ARG A 93 -11.28 25.17 -3.74
N ASN A 94 -11.73 26.41 -3.85
CA ASN A 94 -11.60 27.38 -2.77
C ASN A 94 -12.44 26.97 -1.56
N MET A 95 -13.71 26.57 -1.76
CA MET A 95 -14.56 26.02 -0.69
C MET A 95 -13.91 24.82 0.03
N TYR A 96 -13.27 23.92 -0.72
CA TYR A 96 -12.51 22.82 -0.15
C TYR A 96 -11.34 23.33 0.74
N LEU A 97 -10.56 24.31 0.26
CA LEU A 97 -9.47 24.91 1.04
C LEU A 97 -9.96 25.70 2.27
N CYS A 98 -11.17 26.28 2.20
CA CYS A 98 -11.87 26.91 3.32
C CYS A 98 -12.41 25.91 4.35
N ALA A 99 -12.32 24.60 4.08
CA ALA A 99 -12.93 23.51 4.85
C ALA A 99 -14.48 23.45 4.81
N GLU A 100 -15.11 24.06 3.80
CA GLU A 100 -16.55 23.98 3.53
C GLU A 100 -16.85 22.78 2.60
N PHE A 101 -16.50 21.57 3.06
CA PHE A 101 -16.53 20.37 2.23
C PHE A 101 -17.93 19.98 1.75
N GLU A 102 -18.97 20.25 2.55
CA GLU A 102 -20.36 19.92 2.22
C GLU A 102 -20.87 20.75 1.04
N GLU A 103 -20.64 22.07 1.07
CA GLU A 103 -21.03 22.98 -0.01
C GLU A 103 -20.23 22.70 -1.28
N GLY A 104 -18.90 22.51 -1.13
CA GLY A 104 -18.04 22.11 -2.24
C GLY A 104 -18.46 20.78 -2.89
N LEU A 105 -18.95 19.80 -2.11
CA LEU A 105 -19.46 18.53 -2.64
C LEU A 105 -20.74 18.73 -3.46
N VAL A 106 -21.69 19.53 -2.96
CA VAL A 106 -22.95 19.83 -3.64
C VAL A 106 -22.69 20.53 -4.96
N GLU A 107 -21.83 21.55 -4.97
CA GLU A 107 -21.46 22.27 -6.20
C GLU A 107 -20.74 21.37 -7.20
N ASN A 108 -19.74 20.60 -6.75
CA ASN A 108 -19.01 19.68 -7.63
C ASN A 108 -19.95 18.66 -8.29
N LEU A 109 -20.96 18.14 -7.58
CA LEU A 109 -21.95 17.21 -8.14
C LEU A 109 -22.91 17.90 -9.13
N LYS A 110 -23.35 19.13 -8.86
CA LYS A 110 -24.20 19.91 -9.78
C LYS A 110 -23.52 20.10 -11.13
N HIS A 111 -22.23 20.43 -11.13
CA HIS A 111 -21.48 20.72 -12.36
C HIS A 111 -20.79 19.50 -12.98
N ALA A 112 -20.85 18.33 -12.33
CA ALA A 112 -20.26 17.09 -12.85
C ALA A 112 -20.96 16.59 -14.13
N SER A 113 -22.26 16.81 -14.28
CA SER A 113 -23.05 16.38 -15.45
C SER A 113 -22.80 17.23 -16.70
N SER A 114 -22.39 18.48 -16.55
CA SER A 114 -22.34 19.48 -17.64
C SER A 114 -21.04 19.46 -18.47
N ARG A 115 -20.24 18.38 -18.48
CA ARG A 115 -18.86 18.41 -19.03
C ARG A 115 -18.55 17.52 -20.25
N GLN A 116 -17.74 18.10 -21.15
CA GLN A 116 -16.74 17.40 -21.98
C GLN A 116 -15.35 17.71 -21.38
N LYS A 117 -14.57 16.68 -21.03
CA LYS A 117 -13.19 16.61 -20.46
C LYS A 117 -12.41 17.94 -20.31
N PRO A 118 -11.72 18.22 -19.17
CA PRO A 118 -11.14 17.26 -18.21
C PRO A 118 -11.94 17.00 -16.91
N GLU A 119 -11.53 15.99 -16.13
CA GLU A 119 -12.24 15.39 -14.97
C GLU A 119 -12.14 16.19 -13.64
N VAL A 120 -11.94 17.52 -13.68
CA VAL A 120 -11.69 18.33 -12.44
C VAL A 120 -12.82 18.24 -11.41
N PHE A 121 -14.09 18.31 -11.82
CA PHE A 121 -15.22 18.22 -10.86
C PHE A 121 -15.35 16.83 -10.24
N LYS A 122 -15.06 15.76 -11.00
CA LYS A 122 -15.08 14.38 -10.47
C LYS A 122 -14.00 14.17 -9.42
N MET A 123 -12.81 14.73 -9.63
CA MET A 123 -11.76 14.75 -8.61
C MET A 123 -12.20 15.56 -7.38
N GLY A 124 -12.80 16.73 -7.56
CA GLY A 124 -13.34 17.53 -6.46
C GLY A 124 -14.44 16.80 -5.65
N VAL A 125 -15.31 16.02 -6.30
CA VAL A 125 -16.27 15.14 -5.60
C VAL A 125 -15.53 14.13 -4.72
N MET A 126 -14.50 13.46 -5.26
CA MET A 126 -13.72 12.49 -4.49
C MET A 126 -12.99 13.16 -3.33
N ASP A 127 -12.34 14.30 -3.56
CA ASP A 127 -11.59 15.03 -2.54
C ASP A 127 -12.50 15.49 -1.39
N CYS A 128 -13.66 16.10 -1.71
CA CYS A 128 -14.65 16.49 -0.70
C CYS A 128 -15.26 15.27 0.00
N TYR A 129 -15.62 14.23 -0.74
CA TYR A 129 -16.21 13.02 -0.18
C TYR A 129 -15.24 12.29 0.76
N GLU A 130 -13.98 12.13 0.36
CA GLU A 130 -12.93 11.55 1.18
C GLU A 130 -12.63 12.43 2.40
N ALA A 131 -12.56 13.75 2.26
CA ALA A 131 -12.40 14.65 3.40
C ALA A 131 -13.56 14.53 4.40
N ILE A 132 -14.80 14.45 3.90
CA ILE A 132 -16.00 14.20 4.71
C ILE A 132 -15.92 12.81 5.37
N GLU A 133 -15.63 11.75 4.62
CA GLU A 133 -15.48 10.40 5.18
C GLU A 133 -14.34 10.29 6.18
N ASN A 134 -13.24 11.00 6.00
CA ASN A 134 -12.14 11.08 6.97
C ASN A 134 -12.58 11.86 8.23
N CYS A 135 -13.36 12.92 8.06
CA CYS A 135 -13.88 13.73 9.16
C CYS A 135 -15.01 13.03 9.93
N ILE A 136 -15.75 12.10 9.31
CA ILE A 136 -16.91 11.41 9.90
C ILE A 136 -16.62 9.91 10.19
N GLY A 137 -15.56 9.34 9.60
CA GLY A 137 -15.19 7.93 9.59
C GLY A 137 -15.98 7.08 8.58
N GLU A 138 -15.47 5.91 8.17
CA GLU A 138 -16.12 4.99 7.19
C GLU A 138 -17.49 4.44 7.63
N ARG A 139 -17.86 4.58 8.91
CA ARG A 139 -19.10 4.00 9.48
C ARG A 139 -19.86 4.94 10.41
N PRO A 140 -20.17 6.18 9.98
CA PRO A 140 -20.97 7.03 10.81
C PRO A 140 -22.42 6.56 10.75
N GLY A 141 -22.92 6.04 11.87
CA GLY A 141 -24.36 5.85 12.02
C GLY A 141 -25.08 7.18 11.80
N ARG A 142 -26.31 7.13 11.25
CA ARG A 142 -27.12 8.34 11.01
C ARG A 142 -27.20 9.17 12.31
N PRO A 143 -26.53 10.34 12.41
CA PRO A 143 -26.37 11.05 13.69
C PRO A 143 -27.70 11.40 14.35
N LEU A 144 -28.70 11.74 13.54
CA LEU A 144 -30.08 11.98 13.97
C LEU A 144 -30.73 10.76 14.64
N ARG A 145 -30.51 9.54 14.12
CA ARG A 145 -31.13 8.31 14.65
C ARG A 145 -30.60 7.96 16.04
N ASP A 146 -29.32 8.21 16.27
CA ASP A 146 -28.66 7.92 17.55
C ASP A 146 -28.96 8.99 18.62
N HIS A 147 -29.09 10.27 18.22
CA HIS A 147 -29.57 11.33 19.11
C HIS A 147 -31.04 11.11 19.52
N PHE A 148 -31.92 10.74 18.58
CA PHE A 148 -33.33 10.46 18.87
C PHE A 148 -33.55 9.33 19.88
N LYS A 149 -32.72 8.29 19.85
CA LYS A 149 -32.79 7.18 20.83
C LYS A 149 -32.41 7.65 22.24
N ILE A 150 -31.39 8.49 22.37
CA ILE A 150 -30.98 9.08 23.65
C ILE A 150 -32.07 10.03 24.17
N ILE A 151 -32.63 10.85 23.28
CA ILE A 151 -33.75 11.75 23.58
C ILE A 151 -34.95 10.98 24.17
N ARG A 152 -35.37 9.89 23.51
CA ARG A 152 -36.47 9.06 23.99
C ARG A 152 -36.17 8.32 25.30
N ARG A 153 -34.95 7.79 25.46
CA ARG A 153 -34.60 6.97 26.63
C ARG A 153 -34.54 7.82 27.91
N LEU A 154 -34.07 9.06 27.80
CA LEU A 154 -34.03 10.01 28.92
C LEU A 154 -35.43 10.52 29.28
N ALA A 155 -36.26 10.83 28.28
CA ALA A 155 -37.66 11.21 28.49
C ALA A 155 -38.47 10.07 29.16
N TRP A 156 -38.27 8.83 28.71
CA TRP A 156 -38.91 7.66 29.30
C TRP A 156 -38.48 7.42 30.75
N LYS A 157 -37.18 7.54 31.07
CA LYS A 157 -36.64 7.31 32.42
C LYS A 157 -37.14 8.36 33.43
N GLN A 158 -37.33 9.61 33.01
CA GLN A 158 -37.92 10.65 33.84
C GLN A 158 -39.42 10.43 34.09
N ASN A 159 -40.19 10.07 33.06
CA ASN A 159 -41.61 9.75 33.23
C ASN A 159 -41.80 8.51 34.12
N TYR A 160 -40.96 7.48 33.96
CA TYR A 160 -40.99 6.29 34.82
C TYR A 160 -40.66 6.61 36.29
N ALA A 161 -39.73 7.54 36.54
CA ALA A 161 -39.40 7.98 37.90
C ALA A 161 -40.50 8.88 38.52
N ALA A 162 -41.15 9.72 37.72
CA ALA A 162 -42.27 10.57 38.15
C ALA A 162 -43.55 9.76 38.45
N HIS A 163 -43.71 8.60 37.82
CA HIS A 163 -44.83 7.67 38.06
C HIS A 163 -44.53 6.56 39.07
N LYS A 164 -43.43 6.64 39.84
CA LYS A 164 -43.28 5.72 40.98
C LYS A 164 -44.48 5.91 41.92
N PRO A 165 -45.30 4.88 42.17
CA PRO A 165 -46.37 4.98 43.15
C PRO A 165 -45.74 5.31 44.51
N PHE A 166 -46.33 6.28 45.20
CA PHE A 166 -45.95 6.62 46.57
C PHE A 166 -46.15 5.37 47.45
N GLU A 167 -45.07 4.76 47.92
CA GLU A 167 -45.12 3.78 48.99
C GLU A 167 -45.06 4.54 50.31
N PRO A 168 -46.12 4.52 51.14
CA PRO A 168 -46.08 5.16 52.45
C PRO A 168 -45.00 4.47 53.31
N THR A 169 -44.11 5.27 53.90
CA THR A 169 -43.08 4.76 54.83
C THR A 169 -43.75 4.14 56.05
N PRO A 170 -43.60 2.84 56.34
CA PRO A 170 -44.18 2.24 57.52
C PRO A 170 -43.40 2.68 58.77
N GLN A 171 -44.12 3.13 59.79
CA GLN A 171 -43.56 3.36 61.12
C GLN A 171 -42.96 2.05 61.67
N THR A 172 -41.76 2.15 62.22
CA THR A 172 -40.99 1.03 62.77
C THR A 172 -41.71 0.32 63.92
N LYS A 173 -41.69 -1.01 63.91
CA LYS A 173 -41.73 -1.86 65.12
C LYS A 173 -40.65 -2.96 65.03
N PRO A 174 -40.11 -3.42 66.17
CA PRO A 174 -38.76 -3.99 66.27
C PRO A 174 -38.67 -5.48 65.93
N LYS A 175 -37.43 -5.92 65.65
CA LYS A 175 -36.99 -7.28 65.31
C LYS A 175 -37.55 -8.38 66.24
N LYS A 176 -37.96 -9.51 65.65
CA LYS A 176 -37.99 -10.83 66.29
C LYS A 176 -37.41 -11.91 65.35
N ASN A 177 -36.75 -12.88 65.98
CA ASN A 177 -35.82 -13.86 65.41
C ASN A 177 -36.49 -15.12 64.81
N LYS A 178 -35.64 -15.90 64.11
CA LYS A 178 -35.52 -17.40 64.03
C LYS A 178 -35.90 -18.09 62.70
N GLN A 179 -34.84 -18.64 62.09
CA GLN A 179 -34.63 -19.99 61.52
C GLN A 179 -35.73 -20.73 60.69
N SER A 180 -35.24 -21.26 59.55
CA SER A 180 -35.70 -22.22 58.51
C SER A 180 -36.33 -23.57 58.96
N PRO A 181 -36.61 -24.61 58.10
CA PRO A 181 -37.07 -24.80 56.69
C PRO A 181 -38.24 -25.87 56.57
N LEU A 182 -38.49 -26.44 55.35
CA LEU A 182 -39.40 -27.57 54.93
C LEU A 182 -40.82 -27.13 54.45
N PHE A 183 -41.36 -27.48 53.27
CA PHE A 183 -41.48 -28.72 52.47
C PHE A 183 -41.51 -28.37 50.95
N LYS A 184 -40.76 -29.02 50.03
CA LYS A 184 -40.95 -30.33 49.33
C LYS A 184 -42.16 -30.45 48.38
N ASN A 185 -41.85 -30.32 47.07
CA ASN A 185 -42.32 -31.01 45.85
C ASN A 185 -43.72 -31.65 45.79
N LEU A 186 -44.51 -31.22 44.79
CA LEU A 186 -45.44 -32.06 44.02
C LEU A 186 -45.30 -31.71 42.52
N TYR A 187 -44.71 -32.68 41.80
CA TYR A 187 -44.48 -32.98 40.35
C TYR A 187 -45.33 -32.31 39.24
N PRO A 188 -45.07 -32.56 37.92
CA PRO A 188 -43.88 -33.03 37.19
C PRO A 188 -43.52 -32.19 35.93
N ARG A 189 -42.37 -32.49 35.29
CA ARG A 189 -42.01 -32.10 33.91
C ARG A 189 -42.83 -32.92 32.90
N GLU A 190 -43.34 -32.30 31.83
CA GLU A 190 -43.51 -32.92 30.52
C GLU A 190 -43.73 -31.90 29.39
N GLU A 191 -43.64 -32.40 28.15
CA GLU A 191 -43.16 -31.78 26.92
C GLU A 191 -44.14 -30.88 26.14
N SER A 192 -43.53 -30.15 25.19
CA SER A 192 -44.09 -29.42 24.04
C SER A 192 -45.55 -29.67 23.66
N ARG A 193 -46.37 -28.61 23.64
CA ARG A 193 -47.53 -28.46 22.74
C ARG A 193 -47.74 -27.02 22.28
N GLU A 194 -48.18 -26.94 21.04
CA GLU A 194 -48.26 -25.79 20.13
C GLU A 194 -49.28 -24.73 20.57
N LEU A 195 -48.98 -23.46 20.26
CA LEU A 195 -49.97 -22.39 20.33
C LEU A 195 -50.86 -22.44 19.10
N VAL A 196 -52.10 -22.89 19.31
CA VAL A 196 -53.21 -22.90 18.36
C VAL A 196 -53.61 -21.47 17.99
N ILE A 197 -53.68 -21.19 16.69
CA ILE A 197 -54.12 -19.94 16.08
C ILE A 197 -55.65 -19.94 15.96
N PRO A 198 -56.39 -18.89 16.38
CA PRO A 198 -57.82 -18.79 16.11
C PRO A 198 -58.09 -18.56 14.61
N HIS A 199 -58.87 -19.46 14.03
CA HIS A 199 -59.44 -19.36 12.68
C HIS A 199 -60.41 -18.19 12.59
N ASN A 200 -60.00 -17.07 11.98
CA ASN A 200 -60.83 -16.32 11.03
C ASN A 200 -60.07 -15.14 10.42
N THR A 201 -59.37 -15.39 9.32
CA THR A 201 -59.24 -14.38 8.25
C THR A 201 -58.92 -15.08 6.94
N LYS A 202 -59.69 -14.77 5.92
CA LYS A 202 -59.69 -15.39 4.60
C LYS A 202 -58.30 -15.38 3.95
N MET A 203 -57.99 -16.51 3.31
CA MET A 203 -56.91 -16.69 2.34
C MET A 203 -56.78 -15.49 1.39
N ARG A 204 -55.57 -14.93 1.28
CA ARG A 204 -55.08 -14.37 0.02
C ARG A 204 -53.87 -15.17 -0.41
N THR A 205 -54.00 -15.72 -1.61
CA THR A 205 -53.07 -16.54 -2.35
C THR A 205 -51.70 -15.86 -2.51
N HIS A 206 -50.63 -16.63 -2.36
CA HIS A 206 -49.30 -16.22 -2.82
C HIS A 206 -49.27 -16.24 -4.35
N PRO A 207 -48.88 -15.16 -5.05
CA PRO A 207 -48.35 -15.29 -6.38
C PRO A 207 -46.85 -15.61 -6.31
N ALA A 208 -46.45 -16.55 -7.16
CA ALA A 208 -45.10 -17.00 -7.38
C ALA A 208 -44.15 -15.85 -7.79
N GLY A 209 -42.88 -15.98 -7.40
CA GLY A 209 -41.78 -15.19 -7.96
C GLY A 209 -41.20 -14.14 -7.00
N LEU A 210 -40.44 -14.57 -5.99
CA LEU A 210 -39.50 -13.68 -5.30
C LEU A 210 -38.13 -13.78 -5.99
N SER A 211 -37.91 -12.87 -6.94
CA SER A 211 -36.57 -12.44 -7.32
C SER A 211 -36.02 -11.54 -6.22
N ILE A 212 -34.75 -11.71 -5.87
CA ILE A 212 -34.04 -10.78 -4.98
C ILE A 212 -33.99 -9.43 -5.69
N LYS A 213 -34.81 -8.47 -5.23
CA LYS A 213 -34.71 -7.05 -5.63
C LYS A 213 -34.24 -6.22 -4.45
N GLU A 214 -33.07 -6.56 -3.92
CA GLU A 214 -32.31 -5.63 -3.10
C GLU A 214 -31.43 -4.79 -4.05
N SER A 215 -31.89 -3.59 -4.37
CA SER A 215 -31.07 -2.55 -4.99
C SER A 215 -30.92 -1.40 -4.00
N LEU A 216 -29.79 -0.69 -4.07
CA LEU A 216 -29.39 0.44 -3.23
C LEU A 216 -30.36 1.66 -3.24
N HIS A 217 -31.52 1.56 -3.89
CA HIS A 217 -32.44 2.67 -4.12
C HIS A 217 -33.89 2.44 -3.64
N SER A 218 -34.19 1.42 -2.84
CA SER A 218 -35.56 1.28 -2.27
C SER A 218 -35.79 2.27 -1.12
N VAL A 219 -36.70 3.24 -1.33
CA VAL A 219 -37.11 4.26 -0.32
C VAL A 219 -38.18 3.72 0.65
N GLY A 220 -38.73 2.54 0.39
CA GLY A 220 -39.86 1.98 1.13
C GLY A 220 -39.50 0.88 2.13
N SER A 221 -38.97 1.24 3.31
CA SER A 221 -39.20 0.47 4.54
C SER A 221 -38.87 1.30 5.79
N SER A 222 -39.74 2.26 6.11
CA SER A 222 -39.70 2.96 7.39
C SER A 222 -41.11 3.16 7.92
N HIS A 223 -41.88 2.08 8.00
CA HIS A 223 -43.14 2.06 8.74
C HIS A 223 -43.10 0.89 9.72
N ASP A 224 -42.31 1.06 10.79
CA ASP A 224 -42.70 0.49 12.08
C ASP A 224 -43.64 1.53 12.71
N PRO A 225 -44.97 1.30 12.78
CA PRO A 225 -45.86 2.23 13.45
C PRO A 225 -45.58 2.18 14.95
N ILE A 226 -45.05 3.27 15.49
CA ILE A 226 -44.95 3.46 16.93
C ILE A 226 -46.34 3.91 17.41
N PRO A 227 -46.96 3.24 18.40
CA PRO A 227 -48.29 3.62 18.85
C PRO A 227 -48.30 5.04 19.42
N PRO A 228 -49.35 5.85 19.14
CA PRO A 228 -49.44 7.22 19.64
C PRO A 228 -49.61 7.23 21.16
N TYR A 229 -48.94 8.18 21.81
CA TYR A 229 -49.01 8.39 23.26
C TYR A 229 -50.36 9.03 23.62
N PRO A 230 -51.13 8.48 24.58
CA PRO A 230 -52.54 8.83 24.76
C PRO A 230 -52.80 10.12 25.55
N TYR A 231 -51.78 10.84 26.02
CA TYR A 231 -51.96 12.03 26.86
C TYR A 231 -51.29 13.29 26.29
N PRO A 232 -51.92 14.47 26.42
CA PRO A 232 -51.36 15.73 25.91
C PRO A 232 -50.21 16.22 26.80
N TYR A 233 -49.17 16.75 26.16
CA TYR A 233 -47.96 17.24 26.81
C TYR A 233 -48.22 18.59 27.51
N LEU A 234 -48.13 18.62 28.85
CA LEU A 234 -48.05 19.86 29.63
C LEU A 234 -46.60 20.36 29.66
N MET A 235 -46.33 21.52 29.05
CA MET A 235 -44.97 22.07 28.95
C MET A 235 -44.37 22.52 30.29
N LYS A 236 -43.15 22.03 30.61
CA LYS A 236 -41.99 22.77 31.16
C LYS A 236 -40.61 22.07 31.00
N PRO A 237 -40.32 21.15 30.04
CA PRO A 237 -39.18 20.24 30.16
C PRO A 237 -37.90 20.69 29.43
N VAL A 238 -37.95 21.73 28.61
CA VAL A 238 -36.88 22.04 27.63
C VAL A 238 -35.58 22.47 28.31
N GLN A 239 -35.64 23.26 29.40
CA GLN A 239 -34.44 23.73 30.10
C GLN A 239 -33.68 22.61 30.83
N ASN A 240 -34.40 21.73 31.54
CA ASN A 240 -33.80 20.56 32.22
C ASN A 240 -33.23 19.53 31.22
N TYR A 241 -33.80 19.50 30.02
CA TYR A 241 -33.33 18.67 28.91
C TYR A 241 -31.96 19.14 28.39
N THR A 242 -31.79 20.46 28.21
CA THR A 242 -30.51 21.06 27.78
C THR A 242 -29.41 20.90 28.82
N SER A 243 -29.70 21.09 30.11
CA SER A 243 -28.69 20.98 31.18
C SER A 243 -28.13 19.56 31.35
N ASN A 244 -28.97 18.55 31.16
CA ASN A 244 -28.55 17.14 31.28
C ASN A 244 -27.66 16.70 30.11
N ILE A 245 -27.90 17.22 28.91
CA ILE A 245 -27.04 16.97 27.74
C ILE A 245 -25.69 17.66 27.93
N ASP A 246 -25.68 18.91 28.39
CA ASP A 246 -24.43 19.65 28.61
C ASP A 246 -23.53 18.96 29.63
N ASN A 247 -24.10 18.46 30.72
CA ASN A 247 -23.36 17.74 31.76
C ASN A 247 -22.84 16.40 31.26
N PHE A 248 -23.64 15.65 30.49
CA PHE A 248 -23.20 14.39 29.89
C PHE A 248 -22.09 14.58 28.85
N MET A 249 -22.18 15.64 28.04
CA MET A 249 -21.10 16.01 27.12
C MET A 249 -19.85 16.42 27.90
N ALA A 250 -20.00 17.21 28.97
CA ALA A 250 -18.87 17.58 29.83
C ALA A 250 -18.21 16.34 30.44
N GLU A 251 -18.98 15.39 30.97
CA GLU A 251 -18.50 14.12 31.51
C GLU A 251 -17.70 13.32 30.46
N LYS A 252 -18.19 13.26 29.23
CA LYS A 252 -17.55 12.48 28.15
C LYS A 252 -16.27 13.08 27.59
N TYR A 253 -16.10 14.40 27.67
CA TYR A 253 -14.91 15.07 27.13
C TYR A 253 -13.91 15.47 28.20
N LEU A 254 -14.37 15.87 29.38
CA LEU A 254 -13.53 16.39 30.46
C LEU A 254 -13.21 15.33 31.52
N ASP A 255 -13.79 14.13 31.43
CA ASP A 255 -13.73 13.11 32.48
C ASP A 255 -13.99 13.77 33.85
N LYS A 256 -13.15 13.51 34.86
CA LYS A 256 -13.32 14.04 36.24
C LYS A 256 -13.45 15.57 36.32
N MET A 257 -12.89 16.33 35.38
CA MET A 257 -13.00 17.79 35.35
C MET A 257 -14.43 18.31 35.06
N TYR A 258 -15.36 17.44 34.64
CA TYR A 258 -16.75 17.84 34.47
C TYR A 258 -17.38 18.30 35.80
N LEU A 259 -16.96 17.71 36.93
CA LEU A 259 -17.42 18.11 38.26
C LEU A 259 -17.01 19.55 38.57
N ASP A 260 -15.79 19.94 38.19
CA ASP A 260 -15.31 21.31 38.34
C ASP A 260 -16.10 22.28 37.44
N LYS A 261 -16.46 21.85 36.21
CA LYS A 261 -17.32 22.63 35.33
C LYS A 261 -18.71 22.87 35.95
N VAL A 262 -19.29 21.84 36.57
CA VAL A 262 -20.58 21.94 37.26
C VAL A 262 -20.45 22.86 38.48
N PHE A 263 -19.42 22.65 39.31
CA PHE A 263 -19.13 23.49 40.48
C PHE A 263 -18.99 24.98 40.11
N LEU A 264 -18.13 25.29 39.13
CA LEU A 264 -17.90 26.66 38.66
C LEU A 264 -19.16 27.33 38.08
N LYS A 265 -20.09 26.54 37.52
CA LYS A 265 -21.39 27.02 37.03
C LYS A 265 -22.32 27.42 38.17
N HIS A 266 -22.24 26.74 39.33
CA HIS A 266 -23.11 26.97 40.48
C HIS A 266 -22.59 28.05 41.44
N ILE A 267 -21.27 28.28 41.52
CA ILE A 267 -20.65 29.29 42.41
C ILE A 267 -21.33 30.67 42.37
N PRO A 268 -21.69 31.27 41.21
CA PRO A 268 -22.30 32.60 41.19
C PRO A 268 -23.67 32.69 41.89
N ASN A 269 -24.35 31.55 42.05
CA ASN A 269 -25.70 31.42 42.59
C ASN A 269 -25.71 30.93 44.06
N GLU A 270 -24.56 30.56 44.61
CA GLU A 270 -24.43 30.10 46.00
C GLU A 270 -24.66 31.28 46.97
N PRO A 271 -25.51 31.11 48.01
CA PRO A 271 -25.81 32.17 48.96
C PRO A 271 -24.56 32.65 49.73
N GLY A 272 -23.58 31.77 49.94
CA GLY A 272 -22.32 32.10 50.62
C GLY A 272 -21.40 33.08 49.86
N VAL A 273 -21.64 33.31 48.56
CA VAL A 273 -20.88 34.31 47.78
C VAL A 273 -21.40 35.73 48.02
N TYR A 274 -22.61 35.89 48.55
CA TYR A 274 -23.20 37.17 48.92
C TYR A 274 -22.85 37.50 50.37
N GLY A 275 -21.64 38.01 50.58
CA GLY A 275 -21.13 38.42 51.90
C GLY A 275 -21.02 39.95 52.08
N PRO A 276 -20.71 40.42 53.30
CA PRO A 276 -20.50 41.84 53.61
C PRO A 276 -19.36 42.47 52.78
N ASN A 277 -18.34 41.67 52.44
CA ASN A 277 -17.22 42.09 51.60
C ASN A 277 -17.61 42.06 50.10
N LYS A 278 -18.23 43.15 49.65
CA LYS A 278 -18.69 43.33 48.26
C LYS A 278 -17.56 43.28 47.23
N GLN A 279 -16.35 43.73 47.57
CA GLN A 279 -15.20 43.73 46.67
C GLN A 279 -14.66 42.31 46.45
N GLY A 280 -14.49 41.54 47.53
CA GLY A 280 -14.09 40.13 47.47
C GLY A 280 -15.10 39.26 46.71
N ALA A 281 -16.40 39.47 46.96
CA ALA A 281 -17.48 38.76 46.24
C ALA A 281 -17.45 39.03 44.73
N LYS A 282 -17.17 40.27 44.31
CA LYS A 282 -17.00 40.62 42.88
C LYS A 282 -15.78 39.93 42.27
N ALA A 283 -14.64 39.94 42.96
CA ALA A 283 -13.42 39.28 42.49
C ALA A 283 -13.61 37.76 42.34
N LEU A 284 -14.24 37.11 43.32
CA LEU A 284 -14.55 35.66 43.28
C LEU A 284 -15.46 35.30 42.09
N LYS A 285 -16.50 36.09 41.82
CA LYS A 285 -17.38 35.87 40.66
C LYS A 285 -16.63 36.01 39.33
N GLN A 286 -15.72 36.98 39.24
CA GLN A 286 -14.89 37.17 38.04
C GLN A 286 -13.94 35.99 37.82
N ILE A 287 -13.30 35.49 38.88
CA ILE A 287 -12.41 34.33 38.83
C ILE A 287 -13.22 33.09 38.41
N ALA A 288 -14.35 32.82 39.07
CA ALA A 288 -15.22 31.69 38.74
C ALA A 288 -15.68 31.71 37.28
N LYS A 289 -16.06 32.89 36.76
CA LYS A 289 -16.46 33.07 35.36
C LYS A 289 -15.30 32.78 34.39
N LYS A 290 -14.10 33.28 34.66
CA LYS A 290 -12.90 33.01 33.83
C LYS A 290 -12.54 31.52 33.82
N CYS A 291 -12.55 30.88 34.99
CA CYS A 291 -12.30 29.45 35.12
C CYS A 291 -13.36 28.62 34.37
N TYR A 292 -14.64 28.97 34.50
CA TYR A 292 -15.72 28.31 33.77
C TYR A 292 -15.55 28.41 32.25
N GLN A 293 -15.24 29.60 31.73
CA GLN A 293 -14.96 29.81 30.30
C GLN A 293 -13.78 28.97 29.82
N THR A 294 -12.70 28.91 30.60
CA THR A 294 -11.52 28.12 30.26
C THR A 294 -11.85 26.63 30.12
N VAL A 295 -12.67 26.08 31.04
CA VAL A 295 -13.11 24.69 31.00
C VAL A 295 -14.08 24.43 29.84
N CYS A 296 -14.97 25.37 29.51
CA CYS A 296 -15.83 25.29 28.34
C CYS A 296 -15.03 25.27 27.03
N ASN A 297 -14.07 26.18 26.85
CA ASN A 297 -13.20 26.23 25.68
C ASN A 297 -12.40 24.92 25.52
N LYS A 298 -11.92 24.36 26.64
CA LYS A 298 -11.23 23.05 26.64
C LYS A 298 -12.15 21.93 26.16
N GLN A 299 -13.40 21.89 26.63
CA GLN A 299 -14.39 20.90 26.18
C GLN A 299 -14.67 21.02 24.68
N GLU A 300 -14.82 22.24 24.17
CA GLU A 300 -15.06 22.49 22.74
C GLU A 300 -13.86 22.08 21.88
N LEU A 301 -12.65 22.38 22.33
CA LEU A 301 -11.42 21.96 21.66
C LEU A 301 -11.30 20.43 21.59
N LEU A 302 -11.64 19.72 22.68
CA LEU A 302 -11.66 18.26 22.70
C LEU A 302 -12.75 17.68 21.78
N ARG A 303 -13.94 18.31 21.75
CA ARG A 303 -15.03 17.95 20.84
C ARG A 303 -14.66 18.16 19.37
N ALA A 304 -13.96 19.24 19.05
CA ALA A 304 -13.49 19.54 17.69
C ALA A 304 -12.42 18.54 17.24
N ARG A 305 -11.49 18.15 18.13
CA ARG A 305 -10.47 17.13 17.84
C ARG A 305 -11.04 15.73 17.70
N LYS A 306 -12.06 15.39 18.50
CA LYS A 306 -12.66 14.06 18.54
C LYS A 306 -14.18 14.16 18.67
N PRO A 307 -14.92 14.16 17.55
CA PRO A 307 -16.37 14.28 17.58
C PRO A 307 -17.06 13.18 18.40
N PHE A 308 -18.24 13.47 18.91
CA PHE A 308 -18.95 12.60 19.86
C PHE A 308 -19.24 11.20 19.32
N TYR A 309 -19.55 11.08 18.03
CA TYR A 309 -19.83 9.78 17.41
C TYR A 309 -18.57 8.88 17.39
N SER A 310 -17.35 9.45 17.34
CA SER A 310 -16.08 8.71 17.38
C SER A 310 -15.85 8.09 18.76
N ILE A 311 -16.17 8.83 19.83
CA ILE A 311 -16.15 8.31 21.22
C ILE A 311 -17.16 7.16 21.36
N ARG A 312 -18.38 7.34 20.83
CA ARG A 312 -19.39 6.28 20.81
C ARG A 312 -18.98 5.05 20.02
N TYR A 313 -18.25 5.22 18.92
CA TYR A 313 -17.73 4.12 18.13
C TYR A 313 -16.70 3.30 18.90
N GLN A 314 -15.80 3.95 19.64
CA GLN A 314 -14.83 3.26 20.49
C GLN A 314 -15.49 2.56 21.69
N GLU A 315 -16.55 3.15 22.24
CA GLU A 315 -17.35 2.54 23.30
C GLU A 315 -18.31 1.45 22.79
N ALA A 316 -18.52 1.37 21.46
CA ALA A 316 -19.42 0.40 20.86
C ALA A 316 -18.85 -1.01 21.03
N ARG A 317 -19.40 -1.74 22.01
CA ARG A 317 -19.17 -3.17 22.11
C ARG A 317 -19.71 -3.84 20.85
N VAL A 318 -18.83 -4.46 20.07
CA VAL A 318 -19.22 -5.25 18.89
C VAL A 318 -20.18 -6.32 19.36
N SER A 319 -21.44 -6.24 18.91
CA SER A 319 -22.46 -7.24 19.24
C SER A 319 -22.02 -8.61 18.76
N GLY A 320 -22.45 -9.68 19.45
CA GLY A 320 -22.12 -11.06 19.04
C GLY A 320 -22.46 -11.32 17.57
N ALA A 321 -23.65 -10.89 17.15
CA ALA A 321 -24.12 -11.00 15.77
C ALA A 321 -23.23 -10.27 14.75
N LEU A 322 -22.67 -9.09 15.08
CA LEU A 322 -21.77 -8.37 14.18
C LEU A 322 -20.41 -9.09 14.04
N LYS A 323 -19.89 -9.67 15.14
CA LYS A 323 -18.67 -10.50 15.08
C LYS A 323 -18.86 -11.74 14.21
N GLU A 324 -20.01 -12.40 14.34
CA GLU A 324 -20.37 -13.56 13.53
C GLU A 324 -20.45 -13.21 12.05
N ARG A 325 -21.13 -12.10 11.70
CA ARG A 325 -21.20 -11.62 10.31
C ARG A 325 -19.82 -11.27 9.74
N GLN A 326 -18.97 -10.60 10.51
CA GLN A 326 -17.60 -10.29 10.07
C GLN A 326 -16.76 -11.57 9.87
N LYS A 327 -16.98 -12.59 10.70
CA LYS A 327 -16.32 -13.90 10.57
C LYS A 327 -16.77 -14.61 9.29
N THR A 328 -18.07 -14.63 8.99
CA THR A 328 -18.58 -15.27 7.76
C THR A 328 -18.12 -14.54 6.50
N GLU A 329 -18.09 -13.21 6.52
CA GLU A 329 -17.59 -12.39 5.41
C GLU A 329 -16.10 -12.62 5.17
N LEU A 330 -15.29 -12.68 6.24
CA LEU A 330 -13.88 -13.00 6.13
C LEU A 330 -13.63 -14.40 5.57
N GLN A 331 -14.41 -15.40 6.03
CA GLN A 331 -14.33 -16.76 5.47
C GLN A 331 -14.71 -16.80 3.99
N HIS A 332 -15.67 -15.99 3.56
CA HIS A 332 -16.03 -15.87 2.16
C HIS A 332 -14.89 -15.26 1.34
N GLN A 333 -14.30 -14.16 1.81
CA GLN A 333 -13.15 -13.52 1.16
C GLN A 333 -11.94 -14.46 1.05
N GLN A 334 -11.66 -15.25 2.10
CA GLN A 334 -10.60 -16.26 2.07
C GLN A 334 -10.86 -17.33 1.01
N ARG A 335 -12.09 -17.85 0.92
CA ARG A 335 -12.48 -18.85 -0.07
C ARG A 335 -12.37 -18.34 -1.50
N VAL A 336 -12.81 -17.10 -1.75
CA VAL A 336 -12.67 -16.47 -3.08
C VAL A 336 -11.19 -16.31 -3.43
N ALA A 337 -10.40 -15.78 -2.50
CA ALA A 337 -8.98 -15.56 -2.74
C ALA A 337 -8.18 -16.85 -2.99
N GLN A 338 -8.52 -17.93 -2.29
CA GLN A 338 -7.94 -19.27 -2.50
C GLN A 338 -8.32 -19.82 -3.87
N LYS A 339 -9.60 -19.76 -4.27
CA LYS A 339 -10.04 -20.23 -5.59
C LYS A 339 -9.31 -19.52 -6.73
N GLU A 340 -9.13 -18.21 -6.64
CA GLU A 340 -8.36 -17.44 -7.64
C GLU A 340 -6.89 -17.88 -7.70
N ALA A 341 -6.26 -18.12 -6.55
CA ALA A 341 -4.89 -18.63 -6.50
C ALA A 341 -4.79 -20.04 -7.10
N ASP A 342 -5.76 -20.91 -6.82
CA ASP A 342 -5.79 -22.29 -7.31
C ASP A 342 -6.01 -22.35 -8.82
N ILE A 343 -6.81 -21.46 -9.41
CA ILE A 343 -6.97 -21.36 -10.87
C ILE A 343 -5.63 -21.07 -11.53
N ILE A 344 -4.88 -20.08 -11.04
CA ILE A 344 -3.56 -19.75 -11.60
C ILE A 344 -2.57 -20.89 -11.34
N LEU A 345 -2.68 -21.59 -10.21
CA LEU A 345 -1.86 -22.78 -9.93
C LEU A 345 -2.14 -23.91 -10.95
N GLN A 346 -3.39 -24.09 -11.39
CA GLN A 346 -3.70 -25.03 -12.46
C GLN A 346 -3.10 -24.57 -13.79
N GLU A 347 -3.18 -23.28 -14.14
CA GLU A 347 -2.50 -22.73 -15.33
C GLU A 347 -0.98 -23.04 -15.31
N ILE A 348 -0.34 -22.94 -14.14
CA ILE A 348 1.07 -23.28 -13.94
C ILE A 348 1.30 -24.78 -14.17
N LYS A 349 0.45 -25.65 -13.61
CA LYS A 349 0.57 -27.10 -13.80
C LYS A 349 0.39 -27.49 -15.25
N ASP A 350 -0.58 -26.90 -15.94
CA ASP A 350 -0.85 -27.15 -17.37
C ASP A 350 0.31 -26.67 -18.24
N ALA A 351 0.88 -25.49 -17.94
CA ALA A 351 2.08 -25.03 -18.64
C ALA A 351 3.29 -25.94 -18.38
N PHE A 352 3.42 -26.47 -17.16
CA PHE A 352 4.49 -27.41 -16.79
C PHE A 352 4.35 -28.76 -17.52
N THR A 353 3.16 -29.35 -17.57
CA THR A 353 2.91 -30.63 -18.27
C THR A 353 3.10 -30.49 -19.78
N ASN A 354 2.67 -29.37 -20.36
CA ASN A 354 2.90 -29.03 -21.77
C ASN A 354 4.33 -28.56 -22.06
N ARG A 355 5.17 -28.45 -21.03
CA ARG A 355 6.57 -28.04 -21.07
C ARG A 355 6.78 -26.65 -21.69
N GLN A 356 5.83 -25.73 -21.49
CA GLN A 356 5.88 -24.35 -21.99
C GLN A 356 6.49 -23.42 -20.95
N LEU A 357 7.82 -23.28 -20.93
CA LEU A 357 8.51 -22.50 -19.90
C LEU A 357 8.16 -21.01 -19.93
N LYS A 358 7.93 -20.44 -21.12
CA LYS A 358 7.56 -19.04 -21.27
C LYS A 358 6.27 -18.72 -20.52
N ASP A 359 5.24 -19.51 -20.75
CA ASP A 359 3.93 -19.32 -20.12
C ASP A 359 4.01 -19.65 -18.63
N LEU A 360 4.80 -20.66 -18.26
CA LEU A 360 5.11 -20.99 -16.86
C LEU A 360 5.73 -19.78 -16.12
N LEU A 361 6.71 -19.09 -16.71
CA LEU A 361 7.32 -17.89 -16.12
C LEU A 361 6.29 -16.77 -15.92
N VAL A 362 5.40 -16.56 -16.88
CA VAL A 362 4.37 -15.53 -16.80
C VAL A 362 3.34 -15.86 -15.71
N TYR A 363 2.84 -17.10 -15.68
CA TYR A 363 1.85 -17.53 -14.68
C TYR A 363 2.43 -17.60 -13.27
N THR A 364 3.69 -18.01 -13.11
CA THR A 364 4.37 -17.99 -11.80
C THR A 364 4.58 -16.56 -11.29
N GLU A 365 4.98 -15.61 -12.14
CA GLU A 365 5.03 -14.20 -11.76
C GLU A 365 3.65 -13.65 -11.40
N LYS A 366 2.59 -14.01 -12.16
CA LYS A 366 1.20 -13.63 -11.88
C LYS A 366 0.73 -14.14 -10.52
N LEU A 367 0.92 -15.43 -10.22
CA LEU A 367 0.54 -16.03 -8.93
C LEU A 367 1.34 -15.42 -7.78
N ARG A 368 2.66 -15.24 -7.95
CA ARG A 368 3.50 -14.62 -6.92
C ARG A 368 3.05 -13.20 -6.59
N ARG A 369 2.77 -12.36 -7.61
CA ARG A 369 2.26 -11.00 -7.41
C ARG A 369 0.92 -11.01 -6.67
N TYR A 370 0.01 -11.88 -7.10
CA TYR A 370 -1.30 -12.03 -6.48
C TYR A 370 -1.20 -12.42 -4.99
N VAL A 371 -0.43 -13.47 -4.68
CA VAL A 371 -0.21 -13.96 -3.31
C VAL A 371 0.54 -12.94 -2.45
N ASN A 372 1.51 -12.22 -3.02
CA ASN A 372 2.26 -11.20 -2.30
C ASN A 372 1.41 -9.97 -1.94
N ALA A 373 0.50 -9.55 -2.83
CA ALA A 373 -0.41 -8.42 -2.58
C ALA A 373 -1.42 -8.68 -1.46
N LYS A 374 -1.76 -9.95 -1.18
CA LYS A 374 -2.73 -10.30 -0.12
C LYS A 374 -2.06 -10.51 1.23
N SER A 375 -2.76 -10.12 2.29
CA SER A 375 -2.32 -10.32 3.68
C SER A 375 -2.47 -11.78 4.11
N LYS A 376 -1.69 -12.21 5.11
CA LYS A 376 -1.79 -13.56 5.71
C LYS A 376 -3.19 -13.87 6.27
N ARG A 377 -3.98 -12.83 6.57
CA ARG A 377 -5.35 -12.98 7.05
C ARG A 377 -6.30 -13.42 5.94
N ILE A 378 -6.06 -12.99 4.69
CA ILE A 378 -6.89 -13.32 3.53
C ILE A 378 -6.42 -14.63 2.88
N ILE A 379 -5.10 -14.86 2.81
CA ILE A 379 -4.52 -16.12 2.33
C ILE A 379 -3.64 -16.71 3.43
N PRO A 380 -4.18 -17.60 4.28
CA PRO A 380 -3.40 -18.24 5.35
C PRO A 380 -2.24 -19.08 4.82
N ASN A 381 -2.47 -19.84 3.73
CA ASN A 381 -1.51 -20.78 3.16
C ASN A 381 -0.51 -20.13 2.18
N LYS A 382 -0.29 -18.81 2.30
CA LYS A 382 0.59 -18.02 1.42
C LYS A 382 1.97 -18.66 1.21
N GLY A 383 2.56 -19.23 2.26
CA GLY A 383 3.87 -19.87 2.18
C GLY A 383 3.90 -21.15 1.33
N GLU A 384 2.80 -21.90 1.29
CA GLU A 384 2.70 -23.14 0.51
C GLU A 384 2.69 -22.85 -0.98
N TYR A 385 1.91 -21.86 -1.42
CA TYR A 385 1.90 -21.42 -2.81
C TYR A 385 3.29 -20.96 -3.27
N LEU A 386 4.01 -20.18 -2.46
CA LEU A 386 5.35 -19.72 -2.79
C LEU A 386 6.35 -20.88 -2.92
N LYS A 387 6.32 -21.85 -2.00
CA LYS A 387 7.15 -23.05 -2.09
C LYS A 387 6.88 -23.85 -3.37
N VAL A 388 5.60 -24.06 -3.71
CA VAL A 388 5.22 -24.77 -4.94
C VAL A 388 5.71 -24.02 -6.19
N ILE A 389 5.65 -22.69 -6.20
CA ILE A 389 6.24 -21.89 -7.29
C ILE A 389 7.74 -22.14 -7.39
N TYR A 390 8.49 -22.08 -6.28
CA TYR A 390 9.95 -22.24 -6.34
C TYR A 390 10.36 -23.67 -6.72
N SER A 391 9.67 -24.69 -6.22
CA SER A 391 9.95 -26.08 -6.59
C SER A 391 9.63 -26.37 -8.05
N THR A 392 8.47 -25.90 -8.55
CA THR A 392 8.08 -26.08 -9.96
C THR A 392 9.04 -25.35 -10.89
N MET A 393 9.47 -24.14 -10.53
CA MET A 393 10.46 -23.38 -11.29
C MET A 393 11.82 -24.06 -11.36
N CYS A 394 12.29 -24.59 -10.22
CA CYS A 394 13.55 -25.33 -10.16
C CYS A 394 13.54 -26.56 -11.08
N GLN A 395 12.45 -27.34 -11.02
CA GLN A 395 12.24 -28.51 -11.87
C GLN A 395 12.12 -28.11 -13.35
N ALA A 396 11.38 -27.05 -13.66
CA ALA A 396 11.18 -26.62 -15.03
C ALA A 396 12.49 -26.18 -15.71
N PHE A 397 13.38 -25.49 -14.99
CA PHE A 397 14.72 -25.17 -15.50
C PHE A 397 15.61 -26.40 -15.68
N TYR A 398 15.47 -27.38 -14.78
CA TYR A 398 16.20 -28.64 -14.87
C TYR A 398 15.76 -29.47 -16.09
N ASP A 399 14.47 -29.46 -16.41
CA ASP A 399 13.88 -30.20 -17.53
C ASP A 399 14.21 -29.61 -18.93
N ILE A 400 14.78 -28.41 -18.99
CA ILE A 400 15.25 -27.80 -20.25
C ILE A 400 16.34 -28.66 -20.89
N TYR A 401 17.24 -29.21 -20.07
CA TYR A 401 18.45 -29.90 -20.52
C TYR A 401 18.19 -31.38 -20.72
N ARG A 402 17.80 -31.80 -21.92
CA ARG A 402 17.49 -33.21 -22.23
C ARG A 402 17.83 -33.62 -23.65
N SER A 403 18.19 -34.88 -23.81
CA SER A 403 18.32 -35.55 -25.10
C SER A 403 16.95 -35.96 -25.65
N ASN A 404 16.74 -35.87 -26.96
CA ASN A 404 15.54 -36.38 -27.61
C ASN A 404 15.89 -37.65 -28.41
N PRO A 405 15.52 -38.85 -27.93
CA PRO A 405 15.90 -40.11 -28.57
C PRO A 405 15.41 -40.27 -30.02
N ARG A 406 14.34 -39.55 -30.42
CA ARG A 406 13.78 -39.63 -31.77
C ARG A 406 14.58 -38.88 -32.82
N LYS A 407 15.54 -38.04 -32.41
CA LYS A 407 16.30 -37.14 -33.29
C LYS A 407 17.70 -37.73 -33.55
N SER A 408 18.22 -37.51 -34.75
CA SER A 408 19.58 -37.97 -35.13
C SER A 408 20.65 -37.34 -34.23
N MET A 409 21.78 -38.02 -34.03
CA MET A 409 22.92 -37.50 -33.26
C MET A 409 23.38 -36.12 -33.77
N TYR A 410 23.35 -35.88 -35.08
CA TYR A 410 23.66 -34.58 -35.66
C TYR A 410 22.67 -33.48 -35.20
N GLU A 411 21.37 -33.76 -35.23
CA GLU A 411 20.34 -32.81 -34.74
C GLU A 411 20.43 -32.62 -33.22
N GLN A 412 20.79 -33.67 -32.47
CA GLN A 412 21.05 -33.58 -31.03
C GLN A 412 22.24 -32.65 -30.75
N ASN A 413 23.32 -32.73 -31.52
CA ASN A 413 24.47 -31.84 -31.37
C ASN A 413 24.11 -30.37 -31.66
N ILE A 414 23.28 -30.10 -32.67
CA ILE A 414 22.77 -28.73 -32.93
C ILE A 414 21.93 -28.21 -31.76
N ARG A 415 21.13 -29.07 -31.12
CA ARG A 415 20.39 -28.68 -29.90
C ARG A 415 21.33 -28.37 -28.74
N ILE A 416 22.38 -29.17 -28.57
CA ILE A 416 23.41 -28.93 -27.55
C ILE A 416 24.08 -27.59 -27.82
N TYR A 417 24.46 -27.29 -29.07
CA TYR A 417 24.98 -25.98 -29.48
C TYR A 417 24.03 -24.83 -29.11
N ALA A 418 22.74 -24.97 -29.40
CA ALA A 418 21.75 -23.96 -29.04
C ALA A 418 21.63 -23.77 -27.51
N SER A 419 21.61 -24.87 -26.73
CA SER A 419 21.50 -24.81 -25.27
C SER A 419 22.73 -24.20 -24.59
N LEU A 420 23.92 -24.48 -25.13
CA LEU A 420 25.21 -23.96 -24.66
C LEU A 420 25.55 -22.57 -25.24
N GLY A 421 24.67 -22.00 -26.06
CA GLY A 421 24.85 -20.65 -26.62
C GLY A 421 26.00 -20.53 -27.63
N LEU A 422 26.33 -21.63 -28.31
CA LEU A 422 27.35 -21.71 -29.35
C LEU A 422 26.78 -21.31 -30.72
N PRO A 423 27.62 -20.85 -31.67
CA PRO A 423 27.17 -20.46 -33.01
C PRO A 423 26.52 -21.64 -33.74
N LEU A 424 25.36 -21.38 -34.34
CA LEU A 424 24.56 -22.38 -35.04
C LEU A 424 24.85 -22.29 -36.54
N SER A 425 25.21 -23.41 -37.16
CA SER A 425 25.35 -23.51 -38.63
C SER A 425 23.99 -23.56 -39.33
N ARG A 426 23.01 -24.19 -38.69
CA ARG A 426 21.62 -24.30 -39.14
C ARG A 426 20.69 -24.17 -37.94
N ASP A 427 19.50 -23.62 -38.18
CA ASP A 427 18.44 -23.62 -37.19
C ASP A 427 18.13 -25.04 -36.70
N PRO A 428 18.04 -25.26 -35.38
CA PRO A 428 17.69 -26.56 -34.82
C PRO A 428 16.29 -26.98 -35.27
N SER A 429 16.06 -28.28 -35.39
CA SER A 429 14.73 -28.85 -35.67
C SER A 429 13.70 -28.29 -34.70
N THR A 430 12.43 -28.20 -35.11
CA THR A 430 11.30 -27.71 -34.31
C THR A 430 11.13 -28.50 -33.01
N ASP A 431 11.83 -28.05 -31.97
CA ASP A 431 11.73 -28.57 -30.61
C ASP A 431 11.02 -27.56 -29.73
N SER A 432 10.15 -28.06 -28.85
CA SER A 432 9.32 -27.20 -28.00
C SER A 432 10.16 -26.27 -27.13
N VAL A 433 11.32 -26.74 -26.65
CA VAL A 433 12.21 -25.99 -25.74
C VAL A 433 12.87 -24.80 -26.45
N LEU A 434 13.33 -24.97 -27.69
CA LEU A 434 14.09 -23.94 -28.41
C LEU A 434 13.17 -22.86 -29.01
N VAL A 435 11.94 -23.22 -29.36
CA VAL A 435 10.94 -22.27 -29.87
C VAL A 435 10.52 -21.26 -28.79
N GLN A 436 10.51 -21.65 -27.51
CA GLN A 436 9.99 -20.82 -26.41
C GLN A 436 10.74 -19.50 -26.21
N PHE A 437 12.01 -19.45 -26.58
CA PHE A 437 12.87 -18.28 -26.38
C PHE A 437 13.15 -17.50 -27.66
N LYS A 438 12.66 -17.95 -28.83
CA LYS A 438 12.81 -17.20 -30.08
C LYS A 438 11.87 -15.99 -30.09
N ASN A 439 12.37 -14.85 -30.59
CA ASN A 439 11.59 -13.66 -30.98
C ASN A 439 10.87 -12.88 -29.86
N VAL A 440 11.36 -12.93 -28.62
CA VAL A 440 10.82 -12.08 -27.54
C VAL A 440 11.79 -10.93 -27.26
N PHE A 441 11.38 -9.71 -27.57
CA PHE A 441 12.10 -8.53 -27.10
C PHE A 441 11.91 -8.40 -25.59
N VAL A 442 13.01 -8.53 -24.84
CA VAL A 442 13.01 -8.40 -23.37
C VAL A 442 13.91 -7.23 -22.99
N ASP A 443 13.35 -6.27 -22.24
CA ASP A 443 14.16 -5.24 -21.60
C ASP A 443 14.89 -5.83 -20.39
N TYR A 444 16.09 -6.34 -20.65
CA TYR A 444 16.94 -6.96 -19.64
C TYR A 444 17.36 -5.97 -18.54
N LYS A 445 17.49 -4.66 -18.83
CA LYS A 445 17.88 -3.68 -17.81
C LYS A 445 16.76 -3.51 -16.78
N LYS A 446 15.52 -3.42 -17.25
CA LYS A 446 14.35 -3.36 -16.37
C LYS A 446 14.21 -4.64 -15.54
N ARG A 447 14.34 -5.82 -16.17
CA ARG A 447 14.26 -7.11 -15.48
C ARG A 447 15.35 -7.26 -14.40
N ILE A 448 16.59 -6.88 -14.68
CA ILE A 448 17.67 -6.92 -13.69
C ILE A 448 17.35 -6.04 -12.48
N ARG A 449 16.94 -4.78 -12.69
CA ARG A 449 16.56 -3.88 -11.59
C ARG A 449 15.45 -4.45 -10.71
N GLU A 450 14.40 -5.00 -11.35
CA GLU A 450 13.30 -5.65 -10.63
C GLU A 450 13.77 -6.84 -9.79
N TYR A 451 14.68 -7.67 -10.32
CA TYR A 451 15.18 -8.86 -9.61
C TYR A 451 16.19 -8.51 -8.51
N GLU A 452 17.02 -7.48 -8.69
CA GLU A 452 17.92 -6.96 -7.66
C GLU A 452 17.12 -6.39 -6.47
N GLU A 453 16.06 -5.62 -6.73
CA GLU A 453 15.14 -5.14 -5.69
C GLU A 453 14.47 -6.28 -4.94
N ARG A 454 14.00 -7.31 -5.67
CA ARG A 454 13.40 -8.52 -5.08
C ARG A 454 14.40 -9.29 -4.23
N LEU A 455 15.64 -9.42 -4.69
CA LEU A 455 16.70 -10.09 -3.94
C LEU A 455 16.99 -9.40 -2.60
N ARG A 456 16.97 -8.06 -2.55
CA ARG A 456 17.12 -7.31 -1.30
C ARG A 456 16.00 -7.59 -0.29
N GLN A 457 14.80 -7.91 -0.77
CA GLN A 457 13.63 -8.20 0.08
C GLN A 457 13.45 -9.70 0.36
N ALA A 458 14.19 -10.57 -0.32
CA ALA A 458 14.03 -12.00 -0.24
C ALA A 458 14.45 -12.53 1.14
N VAL A 459 13.61 -13.40 1.71
CA VAL A 459 13.88 -14.03 3.01
C VAL A 459 14.11 -15.53 2.84
N LEU A 460 13.40 -16.16 1.89
CA LEU A 460 13.45 -17.59 1.67
C LEU A 460 14.67 -17.98 0.83
N PRO A 461 15.43 -19.01 1.21
CA PRO A 461 16.65 -19.39 0.49
C PRO A 461 16.35 -19.96 -0.91
N GLU A 462 15.22 -20.65 -1.10
CA GLU A 462 14.77 -21.13 -2.42
C GLU A 462 14.46 -19.97 -3.38
N GLU A 463 13.87 -18.90 -2.84
CA GLU A 463 13.56 -17.67 -3.56
C GLU A 463 14.86 -16.95 -4.00
N ILE A 464 15.84 -16.91 -3.10
CA ILE A 464 17.17 -16.35 -3.35
C ILE A 464 17.88 -17.12 -4.49
N CYS A 465 17.84 -18.46 -4.45
CA CYS A 465 18.42 -19.29 -5.52
C CYS A 465 17.80 -18.98 -6.88
N TRP A 466 16.47 -18.88 -6.95
CA TRP A 466 15.78 -18.53 -8.19
C TRP A 466 16.18 -17.15 -8.72
N PHE A 467 16.30 -16.14 -7.87
CA PHE A 467 16.73 -14.80 -8.31
C PHE A 467 18.17 -14.76 -8.76
N TYR A 468 19.08 -15.44 -8.06
CA TYR A 468 20.47 -15.54 -8.53
C TYR A 468 20.57 -16.22 -9.88
N HIS A 469 19.81 -17.30 -10.10
CA HIS A 469 19.75 -17.96 -11.40
C HIS A 469 19.22 -17.04 -12.51
N GLU A 470 18.09 -16.36 -12.29
CA GLU A 470 17.52 -15.45 -13.29
C GLU A 470 18.41 -14.22 -13.55
N LEU A 471 19.01 -13.62 -12.51
CA LEU A 471 19.98 -12.53 -12.67
C LEU A 471 21.19 -12.99 -13.49
N SER A 472 21.74 -14.17 -13.18
CA SER A 472 22.84 -14.76 -13.94
C SER A 472 22.47 -14.91 -15.41
N ARG A 473 21.27 -15.44 -15.70
CA ARG A 473 20.74 -15.59 -17.06
C ARG A 473 20.58 -14.25 -17.78
N TYR A 474 20.00 -13.23 -17.16
CA TYR A 474 19.85 -11.90 -17.77
C TYR A 474 21.19 -11.22 -18.06
N HIS A 475 22.17 -11.37 -17.17
CA HIS A 475 23.52 -10.85 -17.41
C HIS A 475 24.26 -11.60 -18.52
N LEU A 476 24.03 -12.90 -18.66
CA LEU A 476 24.56 -13.71 -19.75
C LEU A 476 24.03 -13.21 -21.10
N GLU A 477 22.72 -12.98 -21.20
CA GLU A 477 22.12 -12.42 -22.43
C GLU A 477 22.61 -10.99 -22.76
N GLN A 478 23.02 -10.21 -21.75
CA GLN A 478 23.70 -8.92 -21.95
C GLN A 478 25.20 -9.04 -22.29
N LYS A 479 25.74 -10.25 -22.42
CA LYS A 479 27.17 -10.54 -22.60
C LYS A 479 28.06 -9.99 -21.46
N LYS A 480 27.50 -9.83 -20.25
CA LYS A 480 28.23 -9.44 -19.04
C LYS A 480 28.60 -10.69 -18.25
N TYR A 481 29.58 -11.42 -18.78
CA TYR A 481 29.91 -12.75 -18.31
C TYR A 481 30.43 -12.80 -16.87
N ASP A 482 31.23 -11.82 -16.45
CA ASP A 482 31.80 -11.79 -15.10
C ASP A 482 30.73 -11.69 -14.01
N ILE A 483 29.74 -10.83 -14.23
CA ILE A 483 28.60 -10.64 -13.32
C ILE A 483 27.68 -11.86 -13.35
N SER A 484 27.45 -12.42 -14.54
CA SER A 484 26.69 -13.67 -14.67
C SER A 484 27.33 -14.81 -13.87
N ARG A 485 28.67 -14.96 -13.97
CA ARG A 485 29.46 -15.96 -13.24
C ARG A 485 29.36 -15.77 -11.72
N LEU A 486 29.42 -14.52 -11.24
CA LEU A 486 29.25 -14.18 -9.83
C LEU A 486 27.91 -14.71 -9.29
N TYR A 487 26.80 -14.35 -9.94
CA TYR A 487 25.47 -14.75 -9.49
C TYR A 487 25.24 -16.26 -9.60
N ALA A 488 25.75 -16.92 -10.64
CA ALA A 488 25.65 -18.38 -10.74
C ALA A 488 26.42 -19.08 -9.62
N ARG A 489 27.63 -18.62 -9.27
CA ARG A 489 28.39 -19.16 -8.12
C ARG A 489 27.66 -18.92 -6.80
N GLN A 490 27.05 -17.76 -6.61
CA GLN A 490 26.22 -17.49 -5.43
C GLN A 490 25.01 -18.41 -5.35
N CYS A 491 24.35 -18.68 -6.47
CA CYS A 491 23.28 -19.67 -6.54
C CYS A 491 23.76 -21.06 -6.11
N ILE A 492 24.94 -21.50 -6.59
CA ILE A 492 25.54 -22.79 -6.19
C ILE A 492 25.81 -22.83 -4.68
N LEU A 493 26.37 -21.76 -4.11
CA LEU A 493 26.64 -21.68 -2.66
C LEU A 493 25.35 -21.81 -1.85
N GLU A 494 24.31 -21.06 -2.18
CA GLU A 494 23.02 -21.14 -1.48
C GLU A 494 22.30 -22.48 -1.71
N ALA A 495 22.38 -23.03 -2.92
CA ALA A 495 21.82 -24.34 -3.24
C ALA A 495 22.50 -25.48 -2.48
N ASN A 496 23.82 -25.41 -2.30
CA ASN A 496 24.57 -26.35 -1.45
C ASN A 496 24.17 -26.23 0.02
N ASN A 497 23.95 -25.01 0.53
CA ASN A 497 23.42 -24.80 1.88
C ASN A 497 22.04 -25.45 2.05
N LEU A 498 21.19 -25.39 1.01
CA LEU A 498 19.89 -26.05 0.98
C LEU A 498 19.94 -27.55 0.68
N LYS A 499 21.10 -28.09 0.32
CA LYS A 499 21.25 -29.46 -0.22
C LYS A 499 20.33 -29.73 -1.43
N ASN A 500 20.04 -28.71 -2.23
CA ASN A 500 19.21 -28.85 -3.43
C ASN A 500 20.10 -28.96 -4.69
N GLU A 501 20.39 -30.19 -5.10
CA GLU A 501 21.26 -30.51 -6.22
C GLU A 501 20.71 -30.04 -7.59
N MET A 502 19.40 -29.82 -7.72
CA MET A 502 18.80 -29.34 -8.97
C MET A 502 19.21 -27.89 -9.27
N TRP A 503 19.25 -27.01 -8.26
CA TRP A 503 19.73 -25.64 -8.44
C TRP A 503 21.23 -25.57 -8.72
N VAL A 504 21.99 -26.49 -8.12
CA VAL A 504 23.43 -26.66 -8.41
C VAL A 504 23.61 -27.02 -9.88
N PHE A 505 22.86 -28.01 -10.38
CA PHE A 505 22.87 -28.40 -11.79
C PHE A 505 22.51 -27.24 -12.73
N ASN A 506 21.39 -26.55 -12.48
CA ASN A 506 20.93 -25.46 -13.34
C ASN A 506 21.96 -24.33 -13.42
N SER A 507 22.57 -23.98 -12.29
CA SER A 507 23.60 -22.94 -12.21
C SER A 507 24.91 -23.36 -12.88
N ALA A 508 25.28 -24.65 -12.78
CA ALA A 508 26.43 -25.20 -13.48
C ALA A 508 26.28 -25.12 -15.00
N MET A 509 25.07 -25.39 -15.51
CA MET A 509 24.79 -25.26 -16.94
C MET A 509 24.87 -23.80 -17.42
N LEU A 510 24.46 -22.82 -16.60
CA LEU A 510 24.64 -21.39 -16.89
C LEU A 510 26.11 -20.96 -16.89
N LEU A 511 26.92 -21.47 -15.94
CA LEU A 511 28.37 -21.23 -15.93
C LEU A 511 29.04 -21.77 -17.19
N CYS A 512 28.76 -23.03 -17.53
CA CYS A 512 29.25 -23.67 -18.74
C CYS A 512 28.89 -22.85 -20.00
N LYS A 513 27.63 -22.41 -20.12
CA LYS A 513 27.19 -21.52 -21.22
C LYS A 513 28.01 -20.23 -21.26
N GLY A 514 28.22 -19.57 -20.11
CA GLY A 514 29.00 -18.34 -20.03
C GLY A 514 30.48 -18.53 -20.40
N ASP A 515 31.09 -19.65 -19.99
CA ASP A 515 32.49 -19.96 -20.26
C ASP A 515 32.73 -20.35 -21.72
N LEU A 516 31.81 -21.09 -22.33
CA LEU A 516 31.86 -21.41 -23.76
C LEU A 516 31.72 -20.17 -24.64
N GLN A 517 30.88 -19.21 -24.25
CA GLN A 517 30.77 -17.93 -24.96
C GLN A 517 32.02 -17.04 -24.82
N GLN A 518 32.86 -17.28 -23.81
CA GLN A 518 34.18 -16.68 -23.66
C GLN A 518 35.32 -17.53 -24.26
N HIS A 519 34.99 -18.63 -24.95
CA HIS A 519 35.94 -19.59 -25.54
C HIS A 519 36.81 -20.34 -24.51
N ASN A 520 36.39 -20.42 -23.24
CA ASN A 520 37.11 -21.13 -22.18
C ASN A 520 36.63 -22.59 -22.06
N LYS A 521 37.20 -23.51 -22.86
CA LYS A 521 36.81 -24.93 -22.86
C LYS A 521 37.10 -25.65 -21.55
N ASN A 522 38.25 -25.40 -20.93
CA ASN A 522 38.70 -26.14 -19.75
C ASN A 522 37.79 -25.87 -18.55
N ASP A 523 37.39 -24.61 -18.35
CA ASP A 523 36.49 -24.24 -17.26
C ASP A 523 35.07 -24.75 -17.52
N ALA A 524 34.59 -24.68 -18.77
CA ALA A 524 33.32 -25.29 -19.16
C ALA A 524 33.27 -26.81 -18.90
N LYS A 525 34.38 -27.54 -19.11
CA LYS A 525 34.47 -28.96 -18.75
C LYS A 525 34.36 -29.18 -17.24
N VAL A 526 34.98 -28.33 -16.42
CA VAL A 526 34.88 -28.39 -14.96
C VAL A 526 33.43 -28.16 -14.51
N ASP A 527 32.74 -27.19 -15.10
CA ASP A 527 31.35 -26.90 -14.80
C ASP A 527 30.41 -28.04 -15.20
N LEU A 528 30.63 -28.68 -16.36
CA LEU A 528 29.88 -29.88 -16.75
C LEU A 528 30.16 -31.08 -15.85
N GLN A 529 31.40 -31.25 -15.37
CA GLN A 529 31.69 -32.28 -14.37
C GLN A 529 30.94 -32.03 -13.06
N LEU A 530 30.77 -30.77 -12.66
CA LEU A 530 29.95 -30.40 -11.52
C LEU A 530 28.48 -30.74 -11.77
N ALA A 531 27.93 -30.41 -12.95
CA ALA A 531 26.57 -30.79 -13.34
C ALA A 531 26.39 -32.33 -13.36
N LEU A 532 27.38 -33.08 -13.85
CA LEU A 532 27.37 -34.54 -13.88
C LEU A 532 27.33 -35.13 -12.47
N LYS A 533 28.13 -34.59 -11.54
CA LYS A 533 28.10 -35.00 -10.13
C LYS A 533 26.72 -34.77 -9.50
N SER A 534 26.10 -33.62 -9.75
CA SER A 534 24.76 -33.33 -9.23
C SER A 534 23.68 -34.22 -9.86
N ALA A 535 23.72 -34.48 -11.17
CA ALA A 535 22.81 -35.41 -11.83
C ALA A 535 22.97 -36.86 -11.33
N ALA A 536 24.21 -37.29 -11.07
CA ALA A 536 24.49 -38.61 -10.49
C ALA A 536 23.96 -38.74 -9.06
N LYS A 537 24.04 -37.69 -8.24
CA LYS A 537 23.42 -37.66 -6.90
C LYS A 537 21.89 -37.73 -6.94
N LEU A 538 21.28 -37.19 -8.00
CA LEU A 538 19.83 -37.26 -8.22
C LEU A 538 19.39 -38.58 -8.88
N SER A 539 20.32 -39.48 -9.22
CA SER A 539 20.07 -40.74 -9.92
C SER A 539 19.35 -40.58 -11.27
N ASP A 540 19.53 -39.45 -11.95
CA ASP A 540 18.87 -39.16 -13.23
C ASP A 540 19.76 -39.59 -14.41
N HIS A 541 19.51 -40.80 -14.93
CA HIS A 541 20.30 -41.38 -16.00
C HIS A 541 20.19 -40.63 -17.34
N GLU A 542 19.04 -40.01 -17.63
CA GLU A 542 18.85 -39.26 -18.88
C GLU A 542 19.73 -38.01 -18.92
N LYS A 543 19.81 -37.29 -17.79
CA LYS A 543 20.64 -36.07 -17.68
C LYS A 543 22.12 -36.40 -17.68
N VAL A 544 22.51 -37.52 -17.06
CA VAL A 544 23.90 -38.00 -17.12
C VAL A 544 24.30 -38.31 -18.56
N ALA A 545 23.43 -38.97 -19.34
CA ALA A 545 23.68 -39.21 -20.76
C ALA A 545 23.78 -37.90 -21.56
N PHE A 546 22.87 -36.95 -21.33
CA PHE A 546 22.90 -35.63 -21.96
C PHE A 546 24.20 -34.86 -21.66
N ILE A 547 24.67 -34.85 -20.41
CA ILE A 547 25.92 -34.15 -20.06
C ILE A 547 27.14 -34.82 -20.69
N ARG A 548 27.17 -36.15 -20.77
CA ARG A 548 28.26 -36.87 -21.47
C ARG A 548 28.32 -36.47 -22.93
N GLN A 549 27.17 -36.40 -23.61
CA GLN A 549 27.12 -35.86 -24.97
C GLN A 549 27.58 -34.40 -25.05
N CYS A 550 27.26 -33.56 -24.06
CA CYS A 550 27.76 -32.19 -24.01
C CYS A 550 29.30 -32.13 -23.90
N LEU A 551 29.91 -33.02 -23.10
CA LEU A 551 31.36 -33.13 -22.99
C LEU A 551 31.99 -33.54 -24.32
N ASP A 552 31.43 -34.55 -24.99
CA ASP A 552 31.89 -35.00 -26.31
C ASP A 552 31.79 -33.88 -27.36
N VAL A 553 30.71 -33.10 -27.33
CA VAL A 553 30.54 -31.95 -28.25
C VAL A 553 31.60 -30.90 -27.98
N ILE A 554 31.85 -30.50 -26.73
CA ILE A 554 32.84 -29.47 -26.38
C ILE A 554 34.26 -29.84 -26.80
N GLU A 555 34.61 -31.13 -26.76
CA GLU A 555 35.90 -31.62 -27.24
C GLU A 555 36.11 -31.40 -28.73
N ASN A 556 35.04 -31.47 -29.51
CA ASN A 556 35.05 -31.33 -30.96
C ASN A 556 34.79 -29.90 -31.45
N VAL A 557 34.48 -28.94 -30.56
CA VAL A 557 34.31 -27.54 -30.95
C VAL A 557 35.67 -26.91 -31.24
N HIS A 558 35.85 -26.34 -32.43
CA HIS A 558 37.00 -25.48 -32.74
C HIS A 558 36.59 -24.01 -32.58
N PHE A 559 37.36 -23.24 -31.82
CA PHE A 559 37.17 -21.79 -31.71
C PHE A 559 38.23 -21.09 -32.57
N ASP A 560 37.86 -20.02 -33.25
CA ASP A 560 38.82 -19.18 -33.96
C ASP A 560 39.62 -18.34 -32.93
N ASP A 561 40.74 -18.88 -32.46
CA ASP A 561 41.58 -18.32 -31.39
C ASP A 561 42.13 -16.90 -31.67
N ARG A 562 41.98 -16.37 -32.89
CA ARG A 562 42.48 -15.04 -33.30
C ARG A 562 41.77 -13.87 -32.60
N PHE A 563 40.50 -14.02 -32.23
CA PHE A 563 39.70 -12.92 -31.67
C PHE A 563 39.86 -12.78 -30.15
N ALA A 564 39.94 -13.89 -29.41
CA ALA A 564 40.02 -13.90 -27.95
C ALA A 564 41.34 -13.31 -27.41
N LEU A 565 42.47 -13.61 -28.07
CA LEU A 565 43.78 -13.03 -27.71
C LEU A 565 43.79 -11.51 -27.91
N LYS A 566 43.10 -11.02 -28.94
CA LYS A 566 43.13 -9.60 -29.33
C LYS A 566 42.42 -8.71 -28.32
N GLU A 567 41.24 -9.11 -27.83
CA GLU A 567 40.51 -8.36 -26.80
C GLU A 567 41.25 -8.29 -25.46
N LEU A 568 41.93 -9.38 -25.07
CA LEU A 568 42.69 -9.46 -23.83
C LEU A 568 43.93 -8.56 -23.90
N MET A 569 44.66 -8.61 -25.02
CA MET A 569 45.78 -7.71 -25.31
C MET A 569 45.35 -6.24 -25.43
N ASP A 570 44.13 -5.94 -25.91
CA ASP A 570 43.58 -4.58 -25.97
C ASP A 570 43.25 -4.04 -24.56
N ARG A 571 42.78 -4.90 -23.64
CA ARG A 571 42.53 -4.53 -22.24
C ARG A 571 43.82 -4.26 -21.47
N GLU A 572 44.81 -5.14 -21.61
CA GLU A 572 46.13 -4.96 -21.00
C GLU A 572 46.79 -3.65 -21.46
N ARG A 573 46.73 -3.35 -22.77
CA ARG A 573 47.21 -2.08 -23.32
C ARG A 573 46.48 -0.87 -22.75
N LYS A 574 45.16 -0.89 -22.67
CA LYS A 574 44.38 0.21 -22.06
C LYS A 574 44.73 0.44 -20.58
N ILE A 575 45.02 -0.62 -19.81
CA ILE A 575 45.43 -0.48 -18.42
C ILE A 575 46.80 0.20 -18.31
N ILE A 576 47.77 -0.21 -19.14
CA ILE A 576 49.10 0.42 -19.19
C ILE A 576 48.99 1.89 -19.62
N GLU A 577 48.11 2.21 -20.57
CA GLU A 577 47.88 3.58 -21.03
C GLU A 577 47.29 4.49 -19.93
N MET A 578 46.41 3.96 -19.07
CA MET A 578 45.78 4.71 -17.98
C MET A 578 46.67 4.94 -16.75
N LEU A 579 47.81 4.26 -16.62
CA LEU A 579 48.73 4.46 -15.49
C LEU A 579 49.56 5.74 -15.68
N SER A 580 49.74 6.52 -14.60
CA SER A 580 50.61 7.69 -14.59
C SER A 580 52.00 7.33 -14.04
N GLY A 581 53.05 7.77 -14.73
CA GLY A 581 54.45 7.46 -14.41
C GLY A 581 55.05 6.33 -15.27
N THR A 582 56.26 6.53 -15.79
CA THR A 582 56.98 5.59 -16.68
C THR A 582 57.30 4.27 -15.98
N ASN A 583 57.75 4.34 -14.73
CA ASN A 583 58.16 3.15 -13.96
C ASN A 583 56.97 2.21 -13.68
N MET A 584 55.80 2.77 -13.35
CA MET A 584 54.58 1.98 -13.11
C MET A 584 54.06 1.29 -14.38
N LYS A 585 54.27 1.91 -15.56
CA LYS A 585 53.92 1.31 -16.85
C LYS A 585 54.81 0.10 -17.15
N GLU A 586 56.11 0.22 -16.89
CA GLU A 586 57.07 -0.87 -17.10
C GLU A 586 56.84 -2.03 -16.13
N GLU A 587 56.57 -1.75 -14.86
CA GLU A 587 56.22 -2.77 -13.86
C GLU A 587 54.92 -3.49 -14.21
N ALA A 588 53.88 -2.76 -14.62
CA ALA A 588 52.61 -3.35 -15.06
C ALA A 588 52.77 -4.19 -16.33
N ALA A 589 53.55 -3.72 -17.31
CA ALA A 589 53.87 -4.48 -18.52
C ALA A 589 54.64 -5.77 -18.21
N ASN A 590 55.62 -5.71 -17.31
CA ASN A 590 56.34 -6.89 -16.83
C ASN A 590 55.43 -7.86 -16.07
N LEU A 591 54.49 -7.35 -15.27
CA LEU A 591 53.49 -8.17 -14.59
C LEU A 591 52.59 -8.89 -15.61
N PHE A 592 52.06 -8.19 -16.62
CA PHE A 592 51.23 -8.80 -17.66
C PHE A 592 52.01 -9.83 -18.48
N SER A 593 53.28 -9.56 -18.79
CA SER A 593 54.18 -10.53 -19.43
C SER A 593 54.35 -11.80 -18.58
N LYS A 594 54.55 -11.66 -17.26
CA LYS A 594 54.60 -12.81 -16.34
C LYS A 594 53.26 -13.54 -16.24
N MET A 595 52.14 -12.81 -16.24
CA MET A 595 50.79 -13.39 -16.24
C MET A 595 50.43 -14.05 -17.57
N ALA A 596 51.13 -13.71 -18.67
CA ALA A 596 50.96 -14.33 -19.97
C ALA A 596 51.39 -15.82 -20.01
N ALA A 597 52.08 -16.29 -18.97
CA ALA A 597 52.36 -17.71 -18.75
C ALA A 597 51.17 -18.49 -18.14
N LEU A 598 50.20 -17.81 -17.51
CA LEU A 598 49.02 -18.43 -16.90
C LEU A 598 47.89 -18.61 -17.92
N PRO A 599 46.99 -19.61 -17.78
CA PRO A 599 45.84 -19.73 -18.69
C PRO A 599 44.94 -18.47 -18.67
N PRO A 600 44.33 -18.08 -19.79
CA PRO A 600 43.57 -16.83 -19.93
C PRO A 600 42.50 -16.61 -18.86
N SER A 601 41.87 -17.68 -18.38
CA SER A 601 40.82 -17.64 -17.37
C SER A 601 41.27 -17.22 -15.97
N ARG A 602 42.58 -17.23 -15.70
CA ARG A 602 43.18 -16.77 -14.43
C ARG A 602 43.84 -15.39 -14.54
N ARG A 603 43.82 -14.78 -15.73
CA ARG A 603 44.38 -13.44 -15.95
C ARG A 603 43.33 -12.39 -15.63
N MET A 604 43.63 -11.49 -14.68
CA MET A 604 42.92 -10.22 -14.48
C MET A 604 41.38 -10.31 -14.30
N THR A 605 40.89 -11.17 -13.41
CA THR A 605 39.49 -11.10 -12.97
C THR A 605 39.28 -9.94 -12.00
N VAL A 606 39.25 -8.70 -12.50
CA VAL A 606 38.84 -7.54 -11.70
C VAL A 606 37.33 -7.38 -11.84
N LEU A 607 36.58 -7.79 -10.82
CA LEU A 607 35.14 -7.60 -10.78
C LEU A 607 34.82 -6.10 -10.62
N PRO A 608 34.05 -5.46 -11.52
CA PRO A 608 33.53 -4.13 -11.26
C PRO A 608 32.65 -4.17 -10.00
N GLY A 609 32.77 -3.16 -9.13
CA GLY A 609 32.16 -3.10 -7.81
C GLY A 609 30.64 -3.21 -7.82
N VAL A 610 30.13 -4.44 -7.90
CA VAL A 610 28.75 -4.78 -7.56
C VAL A 610 28.67 -4.76 -6.04
N GLN A 611 27.92 -3.80 -5.48
CA GLN A 611 27.58 -3.83 -4.06
C GLN A 611 26.72 -5.06 -3.80
N LEU A 612 27.38 -6.14 -3.35
CA LEU A 612 26.68 -7.31 -2.87
C LEU A 612 25.95 -6.92 -1.57
N PRO A 613 24.69 -7.34 -1.39
CA PRO A 613 24.05 -7.21 -0.09
C PRO A 613 24.95 -7.90 0.95
N PRO A 614 25.15 -7.29 2.13
CA PRO A 614 26.04 -7.85 3.15
C PRO A 614 25.63 -9.29 3.43
N GLN A 615 26.59 -10.21 3.31
CA GLN A 615 26.39 -11.61 3.70
C GLN A 615 25.76 -11.62 5.10
N ARG A 616 24.63 -12.30 5.27
CA ARG A 616 24.04 -12.51 6.61
C ARG A 616 25.10 -13.25 7.43
N GLN A 617 25.75 -12.55 8.35
CA GLN A 617 26.65 -13.19 9.29
C GLN A 617 25.84 -14.26 10.05
N PRO A 618 26.35 -15.50 10.16
CA PRO A 618 25.70 -16.49 11.01
C PRO A 618 25.53 -15.90 12.40
N SER A 619 24.34 -16.10 12.99
CA SER A 619 24.03 -15.63 14.34
C SER A 619 25.17 -15.98 15.30
N LYS A 620 25.59 -15.00 16.10
CA LYS A 620 26.68 -15.08 17.09
C LYS A 620 26.38 -16.05 18.24
N SER A 621 26.12 -17.33 17.97
CA SER A 621 25.93 -18.36 19.01
C SER A 621 27.01 -19.44 19.02
N ASN A 622 27.79 -19.60 17.94
CA ASN A 622 28.81 -20.65 17.86
C ASN A 622 30.22 -20.09 17.60
N ARG A 623 30.71 -19.21 18.48
CA ARG A 623 32.17 -19.02 18.58
C ARG A 623 32.72 -20.08 19.54
N ALA A 624 33.39 -21.07 18.97
CA ALA A 624 34.33 -21.89 19.73
C ALA A 624 35.33 -20.96 20.43
N ARG A 625 35.48 -21.12 21.75
CA ARG A 625 36.47 -20.38 22.54
C ARG A 625 37.87 -20.75 22.03
N SER A 626 38.67 -19.76 21.64
CA SER A 626 40.07 -19.96 21.28
C SER A 626 40.87 -20.39 22.51
N ILE A 627 41.74 -21.38 22.36
CA ILE A 627 42.55 -22.00 23.43
C ILE A 627 43.89 -21.25 23.64
N LEU A 628 44.12 -20.12 22.98
CA LEU A 628 45.35 -19.34 23.17
C LEU A 628 45.17 -18.27 24.26
N PRO A 629 46.10 -18.16 25.23
CA PRO A 629 46.08 -17.10 26.22
C PRO A 629 46.42 -15.77 25.57
N THR A 630 45.67 -14.73 25.91
CA THR A 630 45.95 -13.35 25.50
C THR A 630 47.00 -12.78 26.44
N SER A 631 48.16 -12.38 25.90
CA SER A 631 49.23 -11.73 26.65
C SER A 631 48.85 -10.28 26.93
N SER A 632 48.68 -9.95 28.20
CA SER A 632 48.52 -8.59 28.71
C SER A 632 49.88 -7.99 29.05
N HIS A 633 50.37 -7.08 28.23
CA HIS A 633 51.33 -6.03 28.58
C HIS A 633 50.87 -4.80 27.78
N GLY A 634 50.51 -3.63 28.32
CA GLY A 634 50.95 -3.03 29.57
C GLY A 634 52.29 -2.33 29.34
N GLU A 635 52.26 -1.12 28.79
CA GLU A 635 53.23 -0.07 29.10
C GLU A 635 52.75 1.30 28.59
N ASP A 636 52.76 2.23 29.54
CA ASP A 636 52.46 3.66 29.48
C ASP A 636 53.65 4.47 28.93
N THR A 637 53.37 5.70 28.46
CA THR A 637 54.26 6.89 28.37
C THR A 637 55.51 6.77 27.48
N VAL A 638 55.82 7.65 26.53
CA VAL A 638 55.76 9.13 26.41
C VAL A 638 55.45 9.51 24.96
#